data_AF-A0A182YMD6-F1
#
_entry.id   AF-A0A182YMD6-F1
#
_cell.length_a   1.000
_cell.length_b   1.000
_cell.length_c   1.000
_cell.angle_alpha   90.00
_cell.angle_beta   90.00
_cell.angle_gamma   90.00
#
_symmetry.space_group_name_H-M   'P 1'
#
loop_
_entity.id
_entity.type
_entity.pdbx_description
1 polymer ?
#
loop_
_entity_poly.entity_id
_entity_poly.type
_entity_poly.pdbx_seq_one_letter_code
_entity_poly.pdbx_strand_id
1 'polypeptide(L)'
;MSAHPSTSSFAQEQAADMLAAIIAQMPTVPSGELDDGQLPTDDKRPANRSASAAAIQQSKRLAKLKQKLDRQNNFMVELKRKIREKEAMKPKADCDREELAFLRNRLKKEAELQHKLLADVIAEMRQEGNQWQSIGLCPDRLDEYCANPWTLGAVAVDEDRRFSVDSTLSALSSDEQVGEKGTCPDAEMAKRFEKELMNRDRVIEILQSRLDRLSADVHKVCQDNDAILDRTPKPVAPITPRFCETDMMHRLEFYRSNTETLGQNLEEMEKALHCIQKELGPISETECPLKVACSKPSPSMCDKSPCKRSGSCQQASGGADDRPTVCVLGETSSKRESGEPLICAKDADAQKQYAMLLTEYTKKTTECRHLCERLAKVQAGPGEPSPEDTERDLLKKRCSELLDEQDEFRVLIREQASQLDDYRARYLAAQQEVEEQRLQMGKLQVTNRRVEKQINFEIEQIKRKFQDKLRHLTPYPRLLEDEQANSEKLKRSNETLFVELERSLKQVKLLEDRLQQVHVAKDGEVKQALQQAQTELDQARERLEVVLKEKRLIEEEALRWQRELDELRTESAKIIERSNQRVEKEREAAQKKYSQLESELAQCRAEASFTIGNREQALREMHTQIKILSASFDDAQLQIRSLRNQLAYLQNEKLVCLA
;
A
#
# COMPACT_ATOMS: atom_id res chain seq x y z
N MET A 1 -49.09 33.03 -23.91
CA MET A 1 -49.33 31.61 -24.27
C MET A 1 -48.22 30.78 -23.65
N SER A 2 -48.43 29.90 -22.67
CA SER A 2 -49.62 29.65 -21.83
C SER A 2 -49.18 29.63 -20.35
N ALA A 3 -50.05 30.00 -19.42
CA ALA A 3 -49.80 29.87 -17.98
C ALA A 3 -50.94 29.05 -17.36
N HIS A 4 -50.60 27.92 -16.75
CA HIS A 4 -51.56 27.04 -16.08
C HIS A 4 -51.48 27.24 -14.55
N PRO A 5 -52.58 27.59 -13.87
CA PRO A 5 -52.61 27.68 -12.41
C PRO A 5 -52.78 26.31 -11.75
N SER A 6 -51.99 26.02 -10.72
CA SER A 6 -52.12 24.79 -9.92
C SER A 6 -53.24 24.91 -8.89
N THR A 7 -54.16 23.95 -8.86
CA THR A 7 -55.45 24.01 -8.13
C THR A 7 -55.39 23.67 -6.64
N SER A 8 -54.20 23.61 -6.03
CA SER A 8 -54.01 23.04 -4.68
C SER A 8 -54.51 23.91 -3.51
N SER A 9 -54.81 25.20 -3.71
CA SER A 9 -55.21 26.10 -2.62
C SER A 9 -56.64 25.83 -2.10
N PHE A 10 -57.57 25.59 -3.02
CA PHE A 10 -59.01 25.67 -2.72
C PHE A 10 -59.50 24.53 -1.80
N ALA A 11 -58.92 23.34 -1.92
CA ALA A 11 -59.26 22.19 -1.08
C ALA A 11 -58.83 22.35 0.39
N GLN A 12 -57.86 23.25 0.68
CA GLN A 12 -57.30 23.38 2.03
C GLN A 12 -58.09 24.39 2.89
N GLU A 13 -58.66 25.43 2.29
CA GLU A 13 -59.63 26.32 2.96
C GLU A 13 -60.94 25.59 3.24
N GLN A 14 -61.47 24.86 2.25
CA GLN A 14 -62.75 24.13 2.39
C GLN A 14 -62.72 23.05 3.49
N ALA A 15 -61.55 22.47 3.78
CA ALA A 15 -61.36 21.54 4.90
C ALA A 15 -61.30 22.25 6.28
N ALA A 16 -60.81 23.49 6.33
CA ALA A 16 -60.76 24.27 7.57
C ALA A 16 -62.17 24.75 7.99
N ASP A 17 -62.97 25.23 7.04
CA ASP A 17 -64.34 25.70 7.30
C ASP A 17 -65.26 24.56 7.79
N MET A 18 -65.12 23.35 7.25
CA MET A 18 -65.88 22.18 7.75
C MET A 18 -65.53 21.84 9.20
N LEU A 19 -64.25 21.93 9.59
CA LEU A 19 -63.84 21.69 10.98
C LEU A 19 -64.36 22.78 11.92
N ALA A 20 -64.38 24.05 11.49
CA ALA A 20 -64.99 25.14 12.26
C ALA A 20 -66.51 24.92 12.44
N ALA A 21 -67.21 24.49 11.40
CA ALA A 21 -68.65 24.20 11.45
C ALA A 21 -69.00 23.02 12.38
N ILE A 22 -68.17 21.98 12.43
CA ILE A 22 -68.36 20.82 13.34
C ILE A 22 -68.16 21.24 14.81
N ILE A 23 -67.14 22.05 15.11
CA ILE A 23 -66.88 22.53 16.48
C ILE A 23 -68.03 23.43 16.97
N ALA A 24 -68.68 24.18 16.09
CA ALA A 24 -69.81 25.05 16.41
C ALA A 24 -71.14 24.32 16.70
N GLN A 25 -71.23 22.99 16.51
CA GLN A 25 -72.47 22.22 16.67
C GLN A 25 -72.50 21.29 17.90
N MET A 26 -71.47 21.30 18.76
CA MET A 26 -71.49 20.49 19.99
C MET A 26 -72.35 21.14 21.09
N PRO A 27 -73.31 20.42 21.71
CA PRO A 27 -74.21 20.99 22.71
C PRO A 27 -73.52 21.20 24.07
N THR A 28 -73.66 22.40 24.64
CA THR A 28 -73.18 22.71 26.00
C THR A 28 -74.20 22.29 27.06
N VAL A 29 -73.84 21.33 27.90
CA VAL A 29 -74.62 20.93 29.09
C VAL A 29 -74.19 21.80 30.30
N PRO A 30 -75.12 22.44 31.03
CA PRO A 30 -74.81 23.26 32.21
C PRO A 30 -74.89 22.49 33.54
N SER A 31 -74.53 23.18 34.63
CA SER A 31 -74.60 22.78 36.04
C SER A 31 -73.56 21.74 36.51
N GLY A 32 -73.16 21.71 37.78
CA GLY A 32 -73.66 22.47 38.95
C GLY A 32 -72.60 23.26 39.73
N GLU A 33 -73.08 24.03 40.71
CA GLU A 33 -72.33 24.95 41.57
C GLU A 33 -71.94 24.32 42.92
N LEU A 34 -70.97 24.94 43.61
CA LEU A 34 -70.62 24.97 45.05
C LEU A 34 -69.18 25.55 45.09
N ASP A 35 -68.86 26.78 45.53
CA ASP A 35 -69.26 27.55 46.74
C ASP A 35 -68.76 26.87 48.04
N ASP A 36 -67.98 27.48 48.95
CA ASP A 36 -67.27 28.78 49.06
C ASP A 36 -66.07 28.57 50.05
N GLY A 37 -64.95 29.30 50.07
CA GLY A 37 -64.38 30.33 49.17
C GLY A 37 -63.49 31.33 49.94
N GLN A 38 -62.43 31.88 49.32
CA GLN A 38 -61.57 32.94 49.90
C GLN A 38 -60.60 33.57 48.86
N LEU A 39 -60.48 34.90 48.89
CA LEU A 39 -59.53 35.77 48.15
C LEU A 39 -58.69 36.57 49.18
N PRO A 40 -57.64 37.34 48.80
CA PRO A 40 -56.96 37.54 47.50
C PRO A 40 -55.47 37.02 47.57
N THR A 41 -54.52 37.18 46.63
CA THR A 41 -54.07 38.36 45.85
C THR A 41 -53.30 38.06 44.54
N ASP A 42 -53.36 39.03 43.63
CA ASP A 42 -52.41 39.54 42.61
C ASP A 42 -51.53 38.64 41.71
N ASP A 43 -51.48 39.07 40.44
CA ASP A 43 -50.38 39.01 39.47
C ASP A 43 -49.62 37.69 39.22
N LYS A 44 -50.04 36.98 38.15
CA LYS A 44 -49.27 36.84 36.88
C LYS A 44 -49.93 35.89 35.87
N ARG A 45 -50.42 36.40 34.73
CA ARG A 45 -50.64 35.60 33.50
C ARG A 45 -50.32 36.37 32.23
N PRO A 46 -49.14 36.11 31.62
CA PRO A 46 -49.15 35.75 30.20
C PRO A 46 -48.35 34.47 29.87
N ALA A 47 -48.07 33.58 30.84
CA ALA A 47 -47.20 32.41 30.65
C ALA A 47 -47.82 31.26 29.82
N ASN A 48 -49.12 30.98 29.95
CA ASN A 48 -49.68 29.72 29.40
C ASN A 48 -49.85 29.69 27.86
N ARG A 49 -49.75 30.85 27.17
CA ARG A 49 -49.75 30.88 25.69
C ARG A 49 -48.35 30.71 25.08
N SER A 50 -47.29 31.13 25.77
CA SER A 50 -45.91 30.98 25.26
C SER A 50 -45.40 29.54 25.36
N ALA A 51 -45.75 28.81 26.42
CA ALA A 51 -45.39 27.39 26.58
C ALA A 51 -45.94 26.52 25.43
N SER A 52 -47.19 26.74 25.03
CA SER A 52 -47.81 26.04 23.88
C SER A 52 -47.09 26.36 22.57
N ALA A 53 -46.76 27.63 22.31
CA ALA A 53 -46.03 28.04 21.12
C ALA A 53 -44.60 27.45 21.06
N ALA A 54 -43.91 27.36 22.20
CA ALA A 54 -42.58 26.76 22.30
C ALA A 54 -42.60 25.26 21.97
N ALA A 55 -43.52 24.49 22.55
CA ALA A 55 -43.68 23.06 22.26
C ALA A 55 -43.99 22.80 20.78
N ILE A 56 -44.90 23.60 20.19
CA ILE A 56 -45.20 23.54 18.75
C ILE A 56 -43.97 23.87 17.89
N GLN A 57 -43.07 24.76 18.36
CA GLN A 57 -41.83 25.09 17.68
C GLN A 57 -40.77 23.98 17.80
N GLN A 58 -40.61 23.35 18.97
CA GLN A 58 -39.71 22.20 19.19
C GLN A 58 -40.14 20.99 18.37
N SER A 59 -41.42 20.61 18.41
CA SER A 59 -41.95 19.51 17.57
C SER A 59 -41.71 19.76 16.07
N LYS A 60 -41.86 21.00 15.60
CA LYS A 60 -41.51 21.42 14.22
C LYS A 60 -40.01 21.42 13.91
N ARG A 61 -39.11 21.48 14.91
CA ARG A 61 -37.66 21.28 14.74
C ARG A 61 -37.33 19.79 14.68
N LEU A 62 -37.84 19.00 15.63
CA LEU A 62 -37.66 17.55 15.68
C LEU A 62 -38.13 16.87 14.38
N ALA A 63 -39.29 17.25 13.86
CA ALA A 63 -39.78 16.75 12.56
C ALA A 63 -38.83 17.07 11.39
N LYS A 64 -38.19 18.24 11.39
CA LYS A 64 -37.19 18.62 10.38
C LYS A 64 -35.87 17.87 10.56
N LEU A 65 -35.48 17.55 11.79
CA LEU A 65 -34.29 16.74 12.07
C LEU A 65 -34.51 15.28 11.66
N LYS A 66 -35.66 14.68 12.01
CA LYS A 66 -36.06 13.34 11.52
C LYS A 66 -36.06 13.30 9.98
N GLN A 67 -36.70 14.25 9.30
CA GLN A 67 -36.68 14.33 7.82
C GLN A 67 -35.27 14.49 7.21
N LYS A 68 -34.33 15.17 7.88
CA LYS A 68 -32.92 15.22 7.44
C LYS A 68 -32.25 13.86 7.59
N LEU A 69 -32.44 13.19 8.72
CA LEU A 69 -31.90 11.86 8.98
C LEU A 69 -32.41 10.84 7.95
N ASP A 70 -33.71 10.88 7.59
CA ASP A 70 -34.28 10.01 6.56
C ASP A 70 -33.65 10.25 5.18
N ARG A 71 -33.38 11.50 4.81
CA ARG A 71 -32.66 11.82 3.56
C ARG A 71 -31.21 11.33 3.60
N GLN A 72 -30.53 11.46 4.74
CA GLN A 72 -29.17 10.95 4.93
C GLN A 72 -29.13 9.42 4.84
N ASN A 73 -30.09 8.72 5.46
CA ASN A 73 -30.25 7.27 5.39
C ASN A 73 -30.41 6.80 3.93
N ASN A 74 -31.29 7.45 3.16
CA ASN A 74 -31.49 7.13 1.75
C ASN A 74 -30.22 7.38 0.90
N PHE A 75 -29.48 8.47 1.16
CA PHE A 75 -28.21 8.74 0.48
C PHE A 75 -27.14 7.69 0.82
N MET A 76 -27.07 7.26 2.08
CA MET A 76 -26.18 6.18 2.53
C MET A 76 -26.48 4.84 1.86
N VAL A 77 -27.77 4.48 1.70
CA VAL A 77 -28.18 3.26 0.97
C VAL A 77 -27.79 3.32 -0.51
N GLU A 78 -28.02 4.47 -1.16
CA GLU A 78 -27.66 4.68 -2.57
C GLU A 78 -26.14 4.62 -2.79
N LEU A 79 -25.36 5.16 -1.84
CA LEU A 79 -23.90 5.13 -1.87
C LEU A 79 -23.33 3.73 -1.57
N LYS A 80 -23.89 3.00 -0.61
CA LYS A 80 -23.61 1.56 -0.39
C LYS A 80 -23.87 0.75 -1.66
N ARG A 81 -24.99 0.99 -2.37
CA ARG A 81 -25.31 0.26 -3.61
C ARG A 81 -24.24 0.48 -4.68
N LYS A 82 -23.85 1.74 -4.92
CA LYS A 82 -22.81 2.09 -5.91
C LYS A 82 -21.43 1.50 -5.60
N ILE A 83 -21.09 1.35 -4.32
CA ILE A 83 -19.89 0.63 -3.90
C ILE A 83 -20.02 -0.86 -4.23
N ARG A 84 -21.12 -1.53 -3.82
CA ARG A 84 -21.38 -2.94 -4.14
C ARG A 84 -21.37 -3.20 -5.67
N GLU A 85 -21.94 -2.29 -6.47
CA GLU A 85 -21.92 -2.33 -7.94
C GLU A 85 -20.50 -2.22 -8.53
N LYS A 86 -19.69 -1.25 -8.07
CA LYS A 86 -18.29 -1.08 -8.52
C LYS A 86 -17.38 -2.24 -8.07
N GLU A 87 -17.61 -2.80 -6.89
CA GLU A 87 -16.89 -3.97 -6.39
C GLU A 87 -17.19 -5.23 -7.21
N ALA A 88 -18.46 -5.44 -7.59
CA ALA A 88 -18.88 -6.58 -8.42
C ALA A 88 -18.24 -6.60 -9.82
N MET A 89 -17.97 -5.42 -10.40
CA MET A 89 -17.36 -5.28 -11.73
C MET A 89 -15.87 -5.68 -11.78
N LYS A 90 -15.22 -5.95 -10.64
CA LYS A 90 -13.79 -6.26 -10.47
C LYS A 90 -12.86 -5.20 -11.10
N PRO A 91 -12.43 -4.17 -10.35
CA PRO A 91 -11.61 -3.06 -10.88
C PRO A 91 -10.36 -3.57 -11.62
N LYS A 92 -10.23 -3.24 -12.91
CA LYS A 92 -9.16 -3.72 -13.80
C LYS A 92 -8.09 -2.66 -14.02
N ALA A 93 -8.46 -1.39 -14.01
CA ALA A 93 -7.54 -0.26 -14.08
C ALA A 93 -7.40 0.40 -12.70
N ASP A 94 -6.30 1.11 -12.46
CA ASP A 94 -6.08 1.78 -11.18
C ASP A 94 -7.06 2.95 -10.96
N CYS A 95 -7.58 3.57 -12.02
CA CYS A 95 -8.67 4.55 -11.91
C CYS A 95 -9.97 3.96 -11.34
N ASP A 96 -10.29 2.68 -11.62
CA ASP A 96 -11.42 1.99 -10.99
C ASP A 96 -11.19 1.86 -9.47
N ARG A 97 -9.94 1.63 -9.05
CA ARG A 97 -9.54 1.48 -7.64
C ARG A 97 -9.59 2.82 -6.91
N GLU A 98 -9.15 3.90 -7.55
CA GLU A 98 -9.22 5.27 -7.03
C GLU A 98 -10.67 5.73 -6.85
N GLU A 99 -11.55 5.48 -7.82
CA GLU A 99 -12.98 5.80 -7.70
C GLU A 99 -13.64 5.01 -6.55
N LEU A 100 -13.33 3.72 -6.42
CA LEU A 100 -13.85 2.86 -5.36
C LEU A 100 -13.33 3.31 -3.98
N ALA A 101 -12.07 3.73 -3.88
CA ALA A 101 -11.50 4.34 -2.67
C ALA A 101 -12.17 5.69 -2.34
N PHE A 102 -12.45 6.54 -3.33
CA PHE A 102 -13.18 7.79 -3.17
C PHE A 102 -14.61 7.55 -2.67
N LEU A 103 -15.34 6.58 -3.23
CA LEU A 103 -16.69 6.22 -2.80
C LEU A 103 -16.70 5.71 -1.35
N ARG A 104 -15.74 4.85 -0.96
CA ARG A 104 -15.58 4.38 0.43
C ARG A 104 -15.24 5.52 1.40
N ASN A 105 -14.35 6.44 1.02
CA ASN A 105 -14.02 7.63 1.81
C ASN A 105 -15.24 8.55 1.97
N ARG A 106 -16.03 8.73 0.91
CA ARG A 106 -17.30 9.44 0.97
C ARG A 106 -18.29 8.75 1.92
N LEU A 107 -18.47 7.44 1.83
CA LEU A 107 -19.38 6.68 2.72
C LEU A 107 -19.03 6.92 4.20
N LYS A 108 -17.74 6.95 4.55
CA LYS A 108 -17.30 7.29 5.91
C LYS A 108 -17.76 8.70 6.34
N LYS A 109 -17.54 9.73 5.51
CA LYS A 109 -17.95 11.11 5.82
C LYS A 109 -19.47 11.27 5.95
N GLU A 110 -20.22 10.57 5.12
CA GLU A 110 -21.69 10.59 5.14
C GLU A 110 -22.24 9.83 6.38
N ALA A 111 -21.54 8.81 6.87
CA ALA A 111 -21.81 8.16 8.15
C ALA A 111 -21.49 9.07 9.35
N GLU A 112 -20.35 9.78 9.33
CA GLU A 112 -20.02 10.78 10.36
C GLU A 112 -21.08 11.90 10.43
N LEU A 113 -21.68 12.27 9.30
CA LEU A 113 -22.81 13.20 9.24
C LEU A 113 -24.13 12.58 9.75
N GLN A 114 -24.39 11.30 9.44
CA GLN A 114 -25.52 10.54 9.97
C GLN A 114 -25.49 10.42 11.50
N HIS A 115 -24.31 10.14 12.09
CA HIS A 115 -24.13 10.11 13.55
C HIS A 115 -24.36 11.47 14.21
N LYS A 116 -23.94 12.57 13.57
CA LYS A 116 -24.21 13.94 14.06
C LYS A 116 -25.70 14.26 14.01
N LEU A 117 -26.38 13.98 12.90
CA LEU A 117 -27.84 14.14 12.78
C LEU A 117 -28.61 13.28 13.80
N LEU A 118 -28.13 12.07 14.10
CA LEU A 118 -28.71 11.23 15.13
C LEU A 118 -28.52 11.84 16.54
N ALA A 119 -27.33 12.35 16.84
CA ALA A 119 -27.06 13.04 18.10
C ALA A 119 -27.93 14.30 18.28
N ASP A 120 -28.11 15.09 17.22
CA ASP A 120 -29.03 16.24 17.20
C ASP A 120 -30.49 15.81 17.48
N VAL A 121 -30.96 14.73 16.84
CA VAL A 121 -32.30 14.17 17.09
C VAL A 121 -32.44 13.69 18.55
N ILE A 122 -31.44 13.00 19.10
CA ILE A 122 -31.46 12.53 20.49
C ILE A 122 -31.43 13.71 21.47
N ALA A 123 -30.69 14.78 21.17
CA ALA A 123 -30.62 15.98 21.99
C ALA A 123 -31.94 16.77 21.99
N GLU A 124 -32.62 16.89 20.84
CA GLU A 124 -33.93 17.55 20.75
C GLU A 124 -35.03 16.66 21.38
N MET A 125 -35.00 15.33 21.19
CA MET A 125 -35.95 14.41 21.88
C MET A 125 -35.76 14.41 23.40
N ARG A 126 -34.54 14.61 23.92
CA ARG A 126 -34.31 14.73 25.38
C ARG A 126 -34.93 16.00 26.00
N GLN A 127 -35.37 16.97 25.20
CA GLN A 127 -36.12 18.15 25.67
C GLN A 127 -37.64 17.89 25.70
N GLU A 128 -38.15 17.02 24.82
CA GLU A 128 -39.53 16.50 24.90
C GLU A 128 -39.56 15.34 25.90
N GLY A 129 -39.95 15.59 27.15
CA GLY A 129 -39.91 14.61 28.26
C GLY A 129 -40.87 13.42 28.18
N ASN A 130 -41.15 12.88 26.99
CA ASN A 130 -42.10 11.80 26.74
C ASN A 130 -41.50 10.71 25.80
N GLN A 131 -41.73 9.44 26.18
CA GLN A 131 -41.58 8.21 25.39
C GLN A 131 -40.49 8.16 24.30
N TRP A 132 -39.41 7.43 24.60
CA TRP A 132 -38.41 6.99 23.62
C TRP A 132 -39.04 6.20 22.46
N GLN A 133 -39.17 6.84 21.30
CA GLN A 133 -39.46 6.15 20.04
C GLN A 133 -38.16 5.53 19.49
N SER A 134 -38.20 4.25 19.14
CA SER A 134 -37.07 3.54 18.51
C SER A 134 -36.76 4.12 17.13
N ILE A 135 -35.65 4.86 17.02
CA ILE A 135 -35.18 5.40 15.73
C ILE A 135 -34.57 4.25 14.93
N GLY A 136 -35.28 3.82 13.87
CA GLY A 136 -34.85 2.73 13.00
C GLY A 136 -33.62 3.06 12.16
N LEU A 137 -32.43 2.86 12.73
CA LEU A 137 -31.17 2.94 11.98
C LEU A 137 -31.02 1.73 11.04
N CYS A 138 -31.45 1.92 9.79
CA CYS A 138 -31.11 1.14 8.60
C CYS A 138 -30.73 -0.34 8.83
N PRO A 139 -31.67 -1.21 9.24
CA PRO A 139 -31.48 -2.66 9.16
C PRO A 139 -31.44 -3.06 7.69
N ASP A 140 -30.24 -3.29 7.16
CA ASP A 140 -30.01 -3.76 5.80
C ASP A 140 -30.51 -5.22 5.74
N ARG A 141 -31.78 -5.44 5.33
CA ARG A 141 -32.48 -6.76 5.31
C ARG A 141 -31.87 -7.81 4.35
N LEU A 142 -30.62 -7.62 3.96
CA LEU A 142 -29.79 -8.50 3.15
C LEU A 142 -28.46 -8.84 3.84
N ASP A 143 -28.02 -8.08 4.85
CA ASP A 143 -26.81 -8.40 5.61
C ASP A 143 -27.03 -9.67 6.49
N GLU A 144 -28.28 -10.03 6.81
CA GLU A 144 -28.65 -11.34 7.42
C GLU A 144 -28.21 -12.55 6.56
N TYR A 145 -28.12 -12.40 5.24
CA TYR A 145 -27.67 -13.46 4.31
C TYR A 145 -26.17 -13.44 4.02
N CYS A 146 -25.44 -12.45 4.54
CA CYS A 146 -23.97 -12.35 4.44
C CYS A 146 -23.25 -12.86 5.70
N ALA A 147 -23.97 -13.49 6.63
CA ALA A 147 -23.41 -14.15 7.81
C ALA A 147 -22.51 -15.33 7.41
N ASN A 148 -21.19 -15.09 7.40
CA ASN A 148 -20.18 -16.11 7.16
C ASN A 148 -20.32 -17.23 8.22
N PRO A 149 -20.41 -18.53 7.87
CA PRO A 149 -20.69 -19.62 8.82
C PRO A 149 -19.64 -19.85 9.94
N TRP A 150 -18.60 -19.02 10.01
CA TRP A 150 -17.47 -19.10 10.92
C TRP A 150 -17.51 -18.05 12.04
N THR A 151 -18.55 -17.20 12.12
CA THR A 151 -18.69 -16.16 13.17
C THR A 151 -19.93 -16.36 14.06
N LEU A 152 -20.19 -17.61 14.49
CA LEU A 152 -21.13 -17.92 15.56
C LEU A 152 -20.45 -17.75 16.92
N GLY A 153 -20.40 -16.51 17.43
CA GLY A 153 -19.68 -16.21 18.69
C GLY A 153 -19.67 -14.73 19.10
N ALA A 154 -20.77 -14.01 18.89
CA ALA A 154 -20.88 -12.59 19.26
C ALA A 154 -22.26 -12.27 19.85
N VAL A 155 -22.46 -12.64 21.12
CA VAL A 155 -23.49 -12.01 21.96
C VAL A 155 -23.02 -10.58 22.26
N ALA A 156 -23.91 -9.60 22.22
CA ALA A 156 -23.57 -8.23 22.59
C ALA A 156 -23.23 -8.16 24.09
N VAL A 157 -22.02 -7.70 24.41
CA VAL A 157 -21.55 -7.44 25.78
C VAL A 157 -21.40 -5.93 25.95
N ASP A 158 -21.86 -5.39 27.08
CA ASP A 158 -21.83 -3.95 27.37
C ASP A 158 -20.42 -3.33 27.26
N GLU A 159 -20.36 -2.11 26.73
CA GLU A 159 -19.12 -1.37 26.42
C GLU A 159 -18.38 -0.79 27.65
N ASP A 160 -18.43 -1.45 28.82
CA ASP A 160 -17.90 -0.92 30.08
C ASP A 160 -16.89 -1.83 30.81
N ARG A 161 -16.17 -2.67 30.05
CA ARG A 161 -14.91 -3.30 30.50
C ARG A 161 -13.79 -3.14 29.48
N ARG A 162 -12.87 -2.21 29.76
CA ARG A 162 -11.62 -2.06 29.01
C ARG A 162 -10.76 -3.32 29.17
N PHE A 163 -10.09 -3.73 28.09
CA PHE A 163 -9.07 -4.78 28.15
C PHE A 163 -7.90 -4.35 29.04
N SER A 164 -7.82 -4.91 30.24
CA SER A 164 -6.59 -4.95 31.02
C SER A 164 -5.88 -6.25 30.66
N VAL A 165 -4.72 -6.15 30.00
CA VAL A 165 -3.90 -7.31 29.66
C VAL A 165 -2.97 -7.59 30.85
N ASP A 166 -3.43 -8.41 31.79
CA ASP A 166 -2.52 -9.07 32.72
C ASP A 166 -3.09 -10.41 33.23
N SER A 167 -2.21 -11.26 33.75
CA SER A 167 -2.50 -12.67 34.06
C SER A 167 -3.23 -12.87 35.39
N THR A 168 -4.21 -13.78 35.43
CA THR A 168 -4.17 -14.97 36.33
C THR A 168 -5.34 -15.94 36.08
N LEU A 169 -5.26 -17.12 36.70
CA LEU A 169 -6.22 -18.23 36.62
C LEU A 169 -7.39 -18.06 37.61
N SER A 170 -8.47 -18.81 37.37
CA SER A 170 -9.69 -18.94 38.19
C SER A 170 -10.65 -17.73 38.14
N ALA A 171 -11.97 -17.91 38.20
CA ALA A 171 -12.74 -19.09 38.62
C ALA A 171 -13.99 -19.36 37.75
N LEU A 172 -14.42 -20.63 37.72
CA LEU A 172 -15.78 -21.02 37.37
C LEU A 172 -16.59 -21.17 38.67
N SER A 173 -17.79 -20.58 38.75
CA SER A 173 -18.80 -20.89 39.77
C SER A 173 -20.16 -20.32 39.34
N SER A 174 -21.24 -21.09 39.59
CA SER A 174 -22.68 -20.74 39.60
C SER A 174 -23.20 -19.72 38.56
N ASP A 175 -24.14 -20.06 37.70
CA ASP A 175 -25.48 -20.49 38.13
C ASP A 175 -26.13 -21.57 37.25
N GLU A 176 -26.91 -22.43 37.91
CA GLU A 176 -27.86 -23.33 37.26
C GLU A 176 -29.22 -22.65 37.08
N GLN A 177 -29.88 -22.91 35.94
CA GLN A 177 -31.34 -22.87 35.90
C GLN A 177 -31.87 -23.97 34.99
N VAL A 178 -32.77 -24.79 35.54
CA VAL A 178 -33.24 -26.05 34.95
C VAL A 178 -34.43 -25.82 34.04
N GLY A 179 -34.42 -26.41 32.84
CA GLY A 179 -35.55 -26.45 31.91
C GLY A 179 -35.52 -27.72 31.06
N GLU A 180 -36.54 -28.56 31.18
CA GLU A 180 -36.56 -29.89 30.56
C GLU A 180 -36.78 -29.85 29.03
N LYS A 181 -35.95 -30.61 28.28
CA LYS A 181 -36.41 -31.84 27.62
C LYS A 181 -35.27 -32.66 27.00
N GLY A 182 -35.47 -33.98 26.94
CA GLY A 182 -34.42 -34.94 26.63
C GLY A 182 -34.13 -35.14 25.14
N THR A 183 -32.99 -34.60 24.70
CA THR A 183 -32.14 -35.19 23.64
C THR A 183 -30.70 -35.11 24.14
N CYS A 184 -29.94 -36.22 24.14
CA CYS A 184 -28.60 -36.25 24.72
C CYS A 184 -27.64 -35.29 23.97
N PRO A 185 -27.18 -34.16 24.57
CA PRO A 185 -26.41 -33.14 23.83
C PRO A 185 -24.96 -33.56 23.57
N ASP A 186 -24.48 -34.51 24.38
CA ASP A 186 -23.07 -34.85 24.54
C ASP A 186 -22.42 -35.35 23.23
N ALA A 187 -23.17 -36.11 22.42
CA ALA A 187 -22.66 -36.66 21.16
C ALA A 187 -22.46 -35.61 20.05
N GLU A 188 -23.14 -34.45 20.09
CA GLU A 188 -22.82 -33.32 19.21
C GLU A 188 -21.70 -32.45 19.78
N MET A 189 -21.71 -32.21 21.09
CA MET A 189 -20.66 -31.46 21.78
C MET A 189 -19.29 -32.13 21.57
N ALA A 190 -19.20 -33.45 21.80
CA ALA A 190 -18.00 -34.24 21.57
C ALA A 190 -17.49 -34.13 20.11
N LYS A 191 -18.36 -34.22 19.11
CA LYS A 191 -17.99 -34.05 17.69
C LYS A 191 -17.54 -32.63 17.34
N ARG A 192 -18.07 -31.61 18.01
CA ARG A 192 -17.61 -30.22 17.86
C ARG A 192 -16.22 -30.06 18.48
N PHE A 193 -16.01 -30.57 19.70
CA PHE A 193 -14.69 -30.57 20.35
C PHE A 193 -13.64 -31.36 19.57
N GLU A 194 -13.95 -32.57 19.10
CA GLU A 194 -13.07 -33.39 18.25
C GLU A 194 -12.65 -32.64 16.98
N LYS A 195 -13.61 -32.02 16.29
CA LYS A 195 -13.35 -31.22 15.08
C LYS A 195 -12.54 -29.96 15.38
N GLU A 196 -12.76 -29.32 16.52
CA GLU A 196 -11.98 -28.13 16.93
C GLU A 196 -10.57 -28.51 17.41
N LEU A 197 -10.38 -29.70 17.99
CA LEU A 197 -9.07 -30.27 18.34
C LEU A 197 -8.26 -30.51 17.06
N MET A 198 -8.81 -31.26 16.10
CA MET A 198 -8.20 -31.51 14.79
C MET A 198 -7.86 -30.21 14.04
N ASN A 199 -8.66 -29.16 14.21
CA ASN A 199 -8.40 -27.86 13.61
C ASN A 199 -7.28 -27.08 14.35
N ARG A 200 -7.19 -27.21 15.69
CA ARG A 200 -6.05 -26.71 16.48
C ARG A 200 -4.76 -27.44 16.12
N ASP A 201 -4.78 -28.77 16.05
CA ASP A 201 -3.62 -29.60 15.72
C ASP A 201 -3.07 -29.24 14.33
N ARG A 202 -3.95 -29.02 13.35
CA ARG A 202 -3.57 -28.56 12.01
C ARG A 202 -3.02 -27.13 11.99
N VAL A 203 -3.50 -26.24 12.86
CA VAL A 203 -2.91 -24.91 13.04
C VAL A 203 -1.53 -25.00 13.70
N ILE A 204 -1.36 -25.91 14.67
CA ILE A 204 -0.06 -26.19 15.31
C ILE A 204 0.95 -26.74 14.29
N GLU A 205 0.55 -27.69 13.44
CA GLU A 205 1.37 -28.23 12.34
C GLU A 205 1.83 -27.12 11.37
N ILE A 206 0.91 -26.22 10.97
CA ILE A 206 1.23 -25.07 10.10
C ILE A 206 2.20 -24.09 10.79
N LEU A 207 2.05 -23.87 12.10
CA LEU A 207 2.94 -23.00 12.87
C LEU A 207 4.32 -23.62 13.10
N GLN A 208 4.40 -24.92 13.37
CA GLN A 208 5.64 -25.69 13.45
C GLN A 208 6.37 -25.65 12.10
N SER A 209 5.69 -26.00 11.01
CA SER A 209 6.23 -25.90 9.64
C SER A 209 6.75 -24.51 9.27
N ARG A 210 6.21 -23.45 9.88
CA ARG A 210 6.66 -22.06 9.70
C ARG A 210 7.84 -21.71 10.62
N LEU A 211 7.85 -22.23 11.84
CA LEU A 211 8.95 -22.09 12.80
C LEU A 211 10.21 -22.81 12.32
N ASP A 212 10.08 -24.02 11.76
CA ASP A 212 11.20 -24.80 11.22
C ASP A 212 11.87 -24.07 10.05
N ARG A 213 11.06 -23.50 9.13
CA ARG A 213 11.57 -22.66 8.03
C ARG A 213 12.26 -21.40 8.52
N LEU A 214 11.65 -20.68 9.46
CA LEU A 214 12.27 -19.49 10.06
C LEU A 214 13.57 -19.83 10.80
N SER A 215 13.62 -20.99 11.46
CA SER A 215 14.81 -21.49 12.13
C SER A 215 15.91 -21.84 11.14
N ALA A 216 15.58 -22.46 9.99
CA ALA A 216 16.54 -22.73 8.91
C ALA A 216 17.07 -21.43 8.28
N ASP A 217 16.20 -20.44 8.03
CA ASP A 217 16.60 -19.11 7.54
C ASP A 217 17.53 -18.39 8.54
N VAL A 218 17.23 -18.45 9.85
CA VAL A 218 18.10 -17.89 10.90
C VAL A 218 19.43 -18.63 10.98
N HIS A 219 19.46 -19.97 10.93
CA HIS A 219 20.72 -20.73 10.91
C HIS A 219 21.57 -20.39 9.69
N LYS A 220 20.94 -20.20 8.52
CA LYS A 220 21.63 -19.75 7.32
C LYS A 220 22.21 -18.34 7.49
N VAL A 221 21.43 -17.39 8.00
CA VAL A 221 21.91 -16.01 8.27
C VAL A 221 23.04 -15.99 9.32
N CYS A 222 23.01 -16.89 10.31
CA CYS A 222 24.15 -17.07 11.23
C CYS A 222 25.38 -17.61 10.49
N GLN A 223 25.26 -18.68 9.68
CA GLN A 223 26.37 -19.22 8.89
C GLN A 223 26.95 -18.20 7.90
N ASP A 224 26.10 -17.45 7.20
CA ASP A 224 26.50 -16.39 6.27
C ASP A 224 27.25 -15.26 7.02
N ASN A 225 26.82 -14.89 8.24
CA ASN A 225 27.50 -13.89 9.07
C ASN A 225 28.82 -14.41 9.67
N ASP A 226 28.85 -15.64 10.18
CA ASP A 226 30.06 -16.25 10.75
C ASP A 226 31.16 -16.40 9.66
N ALA A 227 30.77 -16.75 8.44
CA ALA A 227 31.66 -16.78 7.27
C ALA A 227 32.18 -15.39 6.84
N ILE A 228 31.48 -14.31 7.21
CA ILE A 228 31.94 -12.92 7.02
C ILE A 228 32.86 -12.47 8.17
N LEU A 229 32.62 -12.97 9.39
CA LEU A 229 33.27 -12.54 10.62
C LEU A 229 34.54 -13.32 11.01
N ASP A 230 34.72 -14.58 10.58
CA ASP A 230 35.99 -15.32 10.79
C ASP A 230 37.11 -14.87 9.84
N ARG A 231 37.40 -13.57 9.86
CA ARG A 231 38.59 -12.96 9.26
C ARG A 231 39.74 -12.93 10.26
N THR A 232 40.05 -14.08 10.88
CA THR A 232 41.28 -14.22 11.67
C THR A 232 42.49 -14.39 10.73
N PRO A 233 43.50 -13.48 10.76
CA PRO A 233 44.54 -13.47 9.74
C PRO A 233 45.60 -14.55 9.97
N LYS A 234 45.66 -15.56 9.11
CA LYS A 234 46.77 -16.53 9.01
C LYS A 234 47.28 -16.63 7.55
N PRO A 235 48.61 -16.62 7.30
CA PRO A 235 49.15 -16.47 5.94
C PRO A 235 49.41 -17.82 5.25
N VAL A 236 48.48 -18.30 4.41
CA VAL A 236 48.69 -19.52 3.59
C VAL A 236 48.04 -19.39 2.20
N ALA A 237 48.89 -19.47 1.16
CA ALA A 237 48.65 -19.88 -0.24
C ALA A 237 47.48 -19.28 -1.08
N PRO A 238 47.64 -19.14 -2.41
CA PRO A 238 46.56 -18.73 -3.31
C PRO A 238 45.55 -19.87 -3.51
N ILE A 239 44.39 -19.78 -2.85
CA ILE A 239 43.26 -20.69 -3.08
C ILE A 239 42.52 -20.27 -4.35
N THR A 240 42.73 -21.00 -5.45
CA THR A 240 41.86 -20.93 -6.63
C THR A 240 40.47 -21.46 -6.26
N PRO A 241 39.37 -20.71 -6.49
CA PRO A 241 38.03 -21.17 -6.13
C PRO A 241 37.62 -22.37 -6.98
N ARG A 242 37.60 -23.56 -6.38
CA ARG A 242 37.02 -24.76 -6.98
C ARG A 242 35.50 -24.70 -6.92
N PHE A 243 34.89 -24.00 -7.88
CA PHE A 243 33.53 -24.32 -8.30
C PHE A 243 33.47 -25.82 -8.63
N CYS A 244 32.44 -26.54 -8.17
CA CYS A 244 32.31 -27.93 -8.59
C CYS A 244 31.88 -27.94 -10.08
N GLU A 245 32.45 -28.88 -10.83
CA GLU A 245 32.25 -28.99 -12.28
C GLU A 245 30.76 -29.12 -12.62
N THR A 246 30.00 -29.81 -11.76
CA THR A 246 28.55 -29.98 -11.83
C THR A 246 27.77 -28.66 -11.74
N ASP A 247 28.14 -27.73 -10.84
CA ASP A 247 27.45 -26.42 -10.71
C ASP A 247 27.72 -25.55 -11.95
N MET A 248 28.96 -25.56 -12.44
CA MET A 248 29.31 -24.86 -13.67
C MET A 248 28.56 -25.42 -14.88
N MET A 249 28.41 -26.75 -14.98
CA MET A 249 27.62 -27.41 -16.02
C MET A 249 26.14 -27.04 -15.95
N HIS A 250 25.47 -27.17 -14.80
CA HIS A 250 24.07 -26.76 -14.65
C HIS A 250 23.85 -25.28 -14.99
N ARG A 251 24.79 -24.41 -14.64
CA ARG A 251 24.72 -22.97 -14.93
C ARG A 251 24.90 -22.67 -16.43
N LEU A 252 25.75 -23.41 -17.12
CA LEU A 252 25.90 -23.34 -18.57
C LEU A 252 24.65 -23.88 -19.30
N GLU A 253 24.05 -24.97 -18.81
CA GLU A 253 22.78 -25.52 -19.33
C GLU A 253 21.60 -24.56 -19.12
N PHE A 254 21.56 -23.86 -17.98
CA PHE A 254 20.59 -22.80 -17.71
C PHE A 254 20.76 -21.61 -18.68
N TYR A 255 21.99 -21.13 -18.90
CA TYR A 255 22.22 -20.05 -19.88
C TYR A 255 21.92 -20.48 -21.32
N ARG A 256 22.25 -21.72 -21.68
CA ARG A 256 21.88 -22.32 -22.97
C ARG A 256 20.37 -22.35 -23.16
N SER A 257 19.62 -22.89 -22.20
CA SER A 257 18.16 -23.02 -22.25
C SER A 257 17.46 -21.66 -22.37
N ASN A 258 17.94 -20.64 -21.64
CA ASN A 258 17.43 -19.26 -21.75
C ASN A 258 17.79 -18.62 -23.11
N THR A 259 18.94 -18.96 -23.70
CA THR A 259 19.35 -18.44 -25.02
C THR A 259 18.54 -19.09 -26.15
N GLU A 260 18.29 -20.39 -26.07
CA GLU A 260 17.46 -21.13 -27.04
C GLU A 260 15.99 -20.67 -27.00
N THR A 261 15.42 -20.47 -25.80
CA THR A 261 14.05 -19.92 -25.65
C THR A 261 13.95 -18.44 -26.03
N LEU A 262 14.97 -17.61 -25.75
CA LEU A 262 15.02 -16.24 -26.28
C LEU A 262 15.07 -16.21 -27.81
N GLY A 263 15.82 -17.12 -28.42
CA GLY A 263 15.86 -17.29 -29.88
C GLY A 263 14.49 -17.63 -30.47
N GLN A 264 13.77 -18.58 -29.87
CA GLN A 264 12.40 -18.95 -30.28
C GLN A 264 11.43 -17.76 -30.17
N ASN A 265 11.46 -17.01 -29.06
CA ASN A 265 10.62 -15.82 -28.88
C ASN A 265 10.91 -14.73 -29.93
N LEU A 266 12.17 -14.55 -30.33
CA LEU A 266 12.54 -13.60 -31.39
C LEU A 266 12.07 -14.08 -32.77
N GLU A 267 12.14 -15.38 -33.06
CA GLU A 267 11.64 -15.97 -34.31
C GLU A 267 10.10 -15.90 -34.40
N GLU A 268 9.39 -16.08 -33.29
CA GLU A 268 7.93 -15.85 -33.20
C GLU A 268 7.56 -14.38 -33.40
N MET A 269 8.32 -13.46 -32.81
CA MET A 269 8.14 -12.02 -33.02
C MET A 269 8.42 -11.61 -34.47
N GLU A 270 9.45 -12.17 -35.12
CA GLU A 270 9.72 -11.95 -36.54
C GLU A 270 8.57 -12.47 -37.41
N LYS A 271 8.06 -13.68 -37.15
CA LYS A 271 6.87 -14.22 -37.83
C LYS A 271 5.64 -13.32 -37.64
N ALA A 272 5.40 -12.81 -36.43
CA ALA A 272 4.30 -11.90 -36.14
C ALA A 272 4.44 -10.57 -36.90
N LEU A 273 5.63 -9.95 -36.90
CA LEU A 273 5.93 -8.76 -37.69
C LEU A 273 5.76 -9.02 -39.20
N HIS A 274 6.12 -10.20 -39.69
CA HIS A 274 6.00 -10.57 -41.09
C HIS A 274 4.53 -10.88 -41.50
N CYS A 275 3.68 -11.30 -40.57
CA CYS A 275 2.22 -11.32 -40.76
C CYS A 275 1.64 -9.91 -40.82
N ILE A 276 1.99 -9.05 -39.87
CA ILE A 276 1.56 -7.63 -39.85
C ILE A 276 2.00 -6.91 -41.13
N GLN A 277 3.21 -7.16 -41.63
CA GLN A 277 3.72 -6.59 -42.88
C GLN A 277 2.97 -7.09 -44.13
N LYS A 278 2.38 -8.30 -44.08
CA LYS A 278 1.50 -8.81 -45.15
C LYS A 278 0.09 -8.21 -45.06
N GLU A 279 -0.43 -8.01 -43.85
CA GLU A 279 -1.76 -7.40 -43.62
C GLU A 279 -1.78 -5.90 -43.96
N LEU A 280 -0.69 -5.17 -43.69
CA LEU A 280 -0.53 -3.76 -44.06
C LEU A 280 -0.21 -3.54 -45.55
N GLY A 281 0.16 -4.60 -46.27
CA GLY A 281 0.54 -4.55 -47.68
C GLY A 281 1.85 -3.79 -47.97
N PRO A 282 2.23 -3.65 -49.25
CA PRO A 282 3.38 -2.85 -49.64
C PRO A 282 3.06 -1.36 -49.48
N ILE A 283 3.51 -0.76 -48.37
CA ILE A 283 3.41 0.69 -48.13
C ILE A 283 4.28 1.41 -49.16
N SER A 284 3.65 1.86 -50.25
CA SER A 284 4.29 2.65 -51.30
C SER A 284 4.66 4.04 -50.77
N GLU A 285 5.95 4.38 -50.83
CA GLU A 285 6.47 5.69 -50.44
C GLU A 285 5.69 6.80 -51.18
N THR A 286 4.87 7.55 -50.42
CA THR A 286 4.02 8.62 -50.96
C THR A 286 4.34 9.90 -50.19
N GLU A 287 5.03 10.83 -50.84
CA GLU A 287 5.45 12.10 -50.24
C GLU A 287 4.24 12.99 -49.87
N CYS A 288 4.33 13.69 -48.74
CA CYS A 288 3.53 14.90 -48.53
C CYS A 288 4.21 15.87 -47.53
N PRO A 289 4.60 17.10 -47.94
CA PRO A 289 5.41 18.00 -47.11
C PRO A 289 4.62 19.18 -46.51
N LEU A 290 4.89 19.54 -45.24
CA LEU A 290 4.46 20.82 -44.65
C LEU A 290 5.57 21.50 -43.83
N LYS A 291 5.64 22.84 -43.91
CA LYS A 291 6.65 23.71 -43.31
C LYS A 291 6.03 24.74 -42.35
N VAL A 292 6.60 24.89 -41.14
CA VAL A 292 6.73 26.16 -40.36
C VAL A 292 7.98 25.94 -39.47
N ALA A 293 9.12 26.67 -39.52
CA ALA A 293 9.40 28.11 -39.38
C ALA A 293 9.17 28.64 -37.94
N CYS A 294 10.01 29.47 -37.31
CA CYS A 294 11.38 29.94 -37.58
C CYS A 294 11.98 30.64 -36.33
N SER A 295 13.27 30.48 -36.02
CA SER A 295 14.10 31.53 -35.34
C SER A 295 15.62 31.27 -35.42
N LYS A 296 16.39 32.36 -35.60
CA LYS A 296 17.87 32.55 -35.75
C LYS A 296 18.14 34.08 -35.60
N PRO A 297 19.38 34.64 -35.43
CA PRO A 297 20.74 34.25 -35.90
C PRO A 297 21.76 34.01 -34.74
N SER A 298 22.96 33.40 -34.90
CA SER A 298 24.18 33.74 -35.69
C SER A 298 24.96 34.96 -35.13
N PRO A 299 26.32 35.06 -35.21
CA PRO A 299 27.23 34.58 -36.29
C PRO A 299 28.46 33.74 -35.80
N SER A 300 28.92 32.69 -36.51
CA SER A 300 29.90 32.61 -37.64
C SER A 300 31.40 32.55 -37.28
N MET A 301 32.09 31.48 -37.69
CA MET A 301 33.43 31.53 -38.35
C MET A 301 33.82 30.18 -38.99
N CYS A 302 34.73 30.26 -39.97
CA CYS A 302 35.54 29.20 -40.62
C CYS A 302 34.88 27.93 -41.23
N ASP A 303 34.83 27.96 -42.57
CA ASP A 303 35.53 27.04 -43.49
C ASP A 303 35.33 25.52 -43.44
N LYS A 304 34.80 24.97 -44.55
CA LYS A 304 34.96 23.57 -44.94
C LYS A 304 35.16 23.43 -46.45
N SER A 305 36.36 23.06 -46.87
CA SER A 305 36.66 22.59 -48.22
C SER A 305 36.43 21.08 -48.33
N PRO A 306 35.51 20.58 -49.18
CA PRO A 306 35.38 19.15 -49.47
C PRO A 306 36.23 18.76 -50.69
N CYS A 307 36.88 17.61 -50.66
CA CYS A 307 37.66 17.14 -51.82
C CYS A 307 37.59 15.61 -51.98
N LYS A 308 36.93 15.12 -53.04
CA LYS A 308 37.21 13.82 -53.67
C LYS A 308 36.50 13.59 -55.00
N ARG A 309 37.27 13.02 -55.94
CA ARG A 309 36.90 12.28 -57.17
C ARG A 309 36.49 13.04 -58.45
N SER A 310 37.48 13.13 -59.34
CA SER A 310 37.48 12.52 -60.69
C SER A 310 36.75 13.19 -61.85
N GLY A 311 37.51 13.51 -62.92
CA GLY A 311 36.98 13.50 -64.29
C GLY A 311 37.68 14.40 -65.32
N SER A 312 38.36 13.78 -66.30
CA SER A 312 38.60 14.26 -67.68
C SER A 312 39.52 15.47 -68.01
N CYS A 313 40.33 15.23 -69.05
CA CYS A 313 41.10 16.07 -70.00
C CYS A 313 40.75 17.58 -70.12
N GLN A 314 41.65 18.50 -70.52
CA GLN A 314 42.63 18.45 -71.64
C GLN A 314 43.90 19.34 -71.42
N GLN A 315 44.86 19.23 -72.36
CA GLN A 315 45.93 20.16 -72.83
C GLN A 315 46.15 21.53 -72.11
N ALA A 316 47.38 22.05 -71.92
CA ALA A 316 48.77 21.60 -72.09
C ALA A 316 49.70 22.60 -71.31
N SER A 317 51.00 22.92 -71.55
CA SER A 317 52.09 22.56 -72.49
C SER A 317 53.44 23.15 -72.00
N GLY A 318 54.59 22.50 -72.24
CA GLY A 318 55.93 23.14 -72.19
C GLY A 318 57.02 22.39 -71.39
N GLY A 319 58.26 22.34 -71.91
CA GLY A 319 59.40 21.56 -71.39
C GLY A 319 59.41 20.11 -71.90
N ALA A 320 60.41 19.57 -72.60
CA ALA A 320 61.89 19.64 -72.49
C ALA A 320 62.41 19.01 -71.17
N ASP A 321 63.30 18.00 -71.20
CA ASP A 321 64.04 17.43 -72.33
C ASP A 321 64.39 15.92 -72.18
N ASP A 322 64.92 15.36 -73.27
CA ASP A 322 65.70 14.12 -73.44
C ASP A 322 65.04 12.72 -73.37
N ARG A 323 65.79 11.74 -73.91
CA ARG A 323 65.42 10.36 -74.30
C ARG A 323 66.54 9.38 -73.83
N PRO A 324 66.58 8.06 -74.17
CA PRO A 324 65.64 7.21 -74.91
C PRO A 324 65.34 5.84 -74.22
N THR A 325 64.73 4.92 -75.01
CA THR A 325 64.96 3.46 -74.99
C THR A 325 63.97 2.54 -74.24
N VAL A 326 62.93 2.07 -74.97
CA VAL A 326 62.50 0.63 -75.12
C VAL A 326 61.95 -0.10 -73.84
N CYS A 327 60.87 -0.90 -73.82
CA CYS A 327 60.40 -1.97 -74.72
C CYS A 327 58.90 -2.35 -74.51
N VAL A 328 58.22 -2.83 -75.57
CA VAL A 328 57.28 -4.00 -75.66
C VAL A 328 56.18 -4.25 -74.60
N LEU A 329 54.91 -4.40 -75.05
CA LEU A 329 54.15 -5.69 -75.07
C LEU A 329 52.78 -5.58 -75.79
N GLY A 330 52.19 -6.73 -76.21
CA GLY A 330 50.83 -6.86 -76.76
C GLY A 330 50.78 -7.36 -78.23
N GLU A 331 51.31 -8.54 -78.56
CA GLU A 331 50.57 -9.83 -78.57
C GLU A 331 49.37 -9.92 -79.53
N THR A 332 49.47 -10.78 -80.56
CA THR A 332 48.41 -11.76 -80.90
C THR A 332 48.86 -12.82 -81.93
N SER A 333 48.34 -14.04 -81.78
CA SER A 333 48.04 -15.03 -82.82
C SER A 333 49.10 -15.45 -83.86
N SER A 334 49.76 -16.57 -83.56
CA SER A 334 49.72 -17.80 -84.37
C SER A 334 49.71 -17.74 -85.91
N LYS A 335 50.81 -18.17 -86.55
CA LYS A 335 50.78 -19.32 -87.48
C LYS A 335 52.19 -19.87 -87.79
N ARG A 336 52.22 -21.09 -88.33
CA ARG A 336 53.41 -21.71 -88.96
C ARG A 336 53.61 -21.09 -90.35
N GLU A 337 54.85 -20.99 -90.81
CA GLU A 337 55.23 -21.54 -92.11
C GLU A 337 56.75 -21.66 -92.24
N SER A 338 57.20 -22.52 -93.17
CA SER A 338 58.62 -22.76 -93.43
C SER A 338 59.17 -21.68 -94.36
N GLY A 339 60.33 -21.12 -94.03
CA GLY A 339 61.07 -20.17 -94.87
C GLY A 339 62.55 -20.55 -94.95
N GLU A 340 63.11 -20.50 -96.15
CA GLU A 340 64.49 -20.90 -96.43
C GLU A 340 65.51 -19.94 -95.79
N PRO A 341 66.73 -20.39 -95.46
CA PRO A 341 67.83 -19.47 -95.20
C PRO A 341 68.11 -18.67 -96.46
N LEU A 342 67.97 -17.34 -96.41
CA LEU A 342 68.26 -16.45 -97.54
C LEU A 342 69.77 -16.49 -97.87
N ILE A 343 70.13 -17.37 -98.80
CA ILE A 343 71.44 -17.34 -99.46
C ILE A 343 71.48 -16.05 -100.29
N CYS A 344 72.42 -15.17 -99.97
CA CYS A 344 72.61 -13.92 -100.71
C CYS A 344 73.11 -14.26 -102.14
N ALA A 345 72.21 -14.18 -103.13
CA ALA A 345 72.51 -14.57 -104.50
C ALA A 345 73.67 -13.81 -105.17
N LYS A 346 74.11 -12.67 -104.58
CA LYS A 346 75.26 -11.90 -105.06
C LYS A 346 76.61 -12.58 -104.79
N ASP A 347 76.73 -13.35 -103.71
CA ASP A 347 77.99 -14.02 -103.37
C ASP A 347 78.28 -15.18 -104.33
N ALA A 348 77.24 -15.88 -104.82
CA ALA A 348 77.41 -16.97 -105.78
C ALA A 348 78.03 -16.52 -107.11
N ASP A 349 77.66 -15.34 -107.63
CA ASP A 349 78.23 -14.83 -108.87
C ASP A 349 79.60 -14.16 -108.66
N ALA A 350 79.83 -13.51 -107.52
CA ALA A 350 81.17 -13.06 -107.13
C ALA A 350 82.15 -14.24 -106.98
N GLN A 351 81.70 -15.35 -106.38
CA GLN A 351 82.50 -16.55 -106.19
C GLN A 351 82.74 -17.32 -107.49
N LYS A 352 81.80 -17.30 -108.45
CA LYS A 352 82.04 -17.76 -109.84
C LYS A 352 83.07 -16.88 -110.57
N GLN A 353 82.97 -15.55 -110.45
CA GLN A 353 83.94 -14.64 -111.07
C GLN A 353 85.34 -14.87 -110.50
N TYR A 354 85.46 -15.01 -109.18
CA TYR A 354 86.70 -15.37 -108.50
C TYR A 354 87.24 -16.75 -108.97
N ALA A 355 86.38 -17.75 -109.10
CA ALA A 355 86.77 -19.08 -109.60
C ALA A 355 87.26 -19.03 -111.07
N MET A 356 86.58 -18.30 -111.96
CA MET A 356 87.07 -18.08 -113.33
C MET A 356 88.44 -17.40 -113.32
N LEU A 357 88.60 -16.33 -112.55
CA LEU A 357 89.85 -15.58 -112.47
C LEU A 357 91.00 -16.45 -111.92
N LEU A 358 90.71 -17.37 -111.00
CA LEU A 358 91.67 -18.36 -110.49
C LEU A 358 92.05 -19.41 -111.55
N THR A 359 91.11 -19.83 -112.41
CA THR A 359 91.42 -20.72 -113.55
C THR A 359 92.20 -20.01 -114.66
N GLU A 360 91.92 -18.73 -114.94
CA GLU A 360 92.72 -17.89 -115.86
C GLU A 360 94.13 -17.67 -115.30
N TYR A 361 94.26 -17.35 -114.02
CA TYR A 361 95.54 -17.13 -113.34
C TYR A 361 96.41 -18.40 -113.34
N THR A 362 95.83 -19.56 -113.03
CA THR A 362 96.58 -20.84 -113.06
C THR A 362 96.97 -21.24 -114.49
N LYS A 363 96.08 -21.03 -115.48
CA LYS A 363 96.40 -21.22 -116.90
C LYS A 363 97.55 -20.31 -117.35
N LYS A 364 97.50 -19.01 -117.04
CA LYS A 364 98.59 -18.05 -117.32
C LYS A 364 99.88 -18.41 -116.60
N THR A 365 99.80 -18.92 -115.38
CA THR A 365 100.97 -19.46 -114.66
C THR A 365 101.61 -20.64 -115.40
N THR A 366 100.81 -21.55 -115.99
CA THR A 366 101.35 -22.64 -116.83
C THR A 366 101.90 -22.17 -118.19
N GLU A 367 101.28 -21.17 -118.81
CA GLU A 367 101.80 -20.55 -120.04
C GLU A 367 103.15 -19.86 -119.79
N CYS A 368 103.29 -19.09 -118.70
CA CYS A 368 104.57 -18.51 -118.28
C CYS A 368 105.62 -19.59 -117.97
N ARG A 369 105.24 -20.69 -117.31
CA ARG A 369 106.17 -21.80 -117.00
C ARG A 369 106.74 -22.45 -118.27
N HIS A 370 105.91 -22.68 -119.30
CA HIS A 370 106.37 -23.17 -120.60
C HIS A 370 107.18 -22.13 -121.39
N LEU A 371 106.93 -20.83 -121.23
CA LEU A 371 107.79 -19.78 -121.80
C LEU A 371 109.17 -19.76 -121.12
N CYS A 372 109.24 -19.93 -119.80
CA CYS A 372 110.51 -20.10 -119.09
C CYS A 372 111.27 -21.35 -119.52
N GLU A 373 110.60 -22.51 -119.69
CA GLU A 373 111.23 -23.72 -120.25
C GLU A 373 111.77 -23.52 -121.67
N ARG A 374 111.06 -22.74 -122.51
CA ARG A 374 111.51 -22.42 -123.86
C ARG A 374 112.73 -21.50 -123.86
N LEU A 375 112.77 -20.50 -122.98
CA LEU A 375 113.94 -19.62 -122.83
C LEU A 375 115.16 -20.38 -122.28
N ALA A 376 114.96 -21.24 -121.29
CA ALA A 376 116.02 -22.08 -120.70
C ALA A 376 116.66 -23.07 -121.69
N LYS A 377 115.98 -23.40 -122.80
CA LYS A 377 116.50 -24.29 -123.86
C LYS A 377 117.21 -23.56 -125.01
N VAL A 378 117.29 -22.23 -124.98
CA VAL A 378 117.94 -21.42 -126.04
C VAL A 378 119.31 -20.86 -125.60
N GLN A 379 119.56 -20.72 -124.29
CA GLN A 379 120.86 -20.29 -123.76
C GLN A 379 121.74 -21.50 -123.37
N ALA A 380 122.26 -22.18 -124.39
CA ALA A 380 123.26 -23.24 -124.26
C ALA A 380 124.44 -22.99 -125.21
N GLY A 381 125.37 -22.14 -124.78
CA GLY A 381 126.60 -21.83 -125.51
C GLY A 381 127.60 -21.08 -124.62
N PRO A 382 128.86 -21.54 -124.51
CA PRO A 382 129.86 -20.88 -123.67
C PRO A 382 130.46 -19.66 -124.38
N GLY A 383 130.41 -18.50 -123.72
CA GLY A 383 131.03 -17.26 -124.16
C GLY A 383 131.46 -16.42 -122.96
N GLU A 384 132.50 -15.60 -123.14
CA GLU A 384 133.04 -14.67 -122.14
C GLU A 384 131.94 -13.76 -121.53
N PRO A 385 132.05 -13.36 -120.25
CA PRO A 385 131.01 -12.62 -119.54
C PRO A 385 130.72 -11.25 -120.17
N SER A 386 129.57 -11.14 -120.82
CA SER A 386 129.01 -9.89 -121.36
C SER A 386 128.35 -9.08 -120.23
N PRO A 387 128.33 -7.73 -120.28
CA PRO A 387 127.56 -6.90 -119.34
C PRO A 387 126.06 -7.27 -119.28
N GLU A 388 125.52 -7.91 -120.32
CA GLU A 388 124.16 -8.47 -120.33
C GLU A 388 123.89 -9.50 -119.20
N ASP A 389 124.90 -10.24 -118.74
CA ASP A 389 124.72 -11.22 -117.65
C ASP A 389 124.63 -10.53 -116.29
N THR A 390 125.37 -9.45 -116.07
CA THR A 390 125.19 -8.61 -114.87
C THR A 390 123.84 -7.91 -114.85
N GLU A 391 123.31 -7.48 -116.01
CA GLU A 391 121.95 -6.96 -116.11
C GLU A 391 120.91 -8.05 -115.85
N ARG A 392 121.10 -9.25 -116.40
CA ARG A 392 120.26 -10.43 -116.16
C ARG A 392 120.19 -10.82 -114.69
N ASP A 393 121.29 -10.78 -113.96
CA ASP A 393 121.32 -11.11 -112.53
C ASP A 393 120.75 -10.00 -111.64
N LEU A 394 120.90 -8.72 -112.02
CA LEU A 394 120.17 -7.61 -111.39
C LEU A 394 118.66 -7.74 -111.61
N LEU A 395 118.22 -8.11 -112.82
CA LEU A 395 116.82 -8.37 -113.13
C LEU A 395 116.27 -9.58 -112.36
N LYS A 396 117.01 -10.70 -112.26
CA LYS A 396 116.65 -11.84 -111.39
C LYS A 396 116.48 -11.37 -109.95
N LYS A 397 117.44 -10.61 -109.41
CA LYS A 397 117.37 -10.09 -108.03
C LYS A 397 116.14 -9.21 -107.82
N ARG A 398 115.85 -8.29 -108.74
CA ARG A 398 114.65 -7.44 -108.64
C ARG A 398 113.34 -8.24 -108.78
N CYS A 399 113.33 -9.31 -109.57
CA CYS A 399 112.20 -10.25 -109.62
C CYS A 399 112.03 -11.03 -108.30
N SER A 400 113.11 -11.43 -107.63
CA SER A 400 113.02 -12.03 -106.28
C SER A 400 112.51 -11.02 -105.26
N GLU A 401 113.08 -9.80 -105.22
CA GLU A 401 112.60 -8.72 -104.33
C GLU A 401 111.09 -8.45 -104.52
N LEU A 402 110.60 -8.41 -105.76
CA LEU A 402 109.17 -8.25 -106.08
C LEU A 402 108.29 -9.46 -105.71
N LEU A 403 108.87 -10.65 -105.56
CA LEU A 403 108.18 -11.85 -105.06
C LEU A 403 108.17 -11.89 -103.53
N ASP A 404 109.26 -11.48 -102.89
CA ASP A 404 109.35 -11.32 -101.44
C ASP A 404 108.38 -10.22 -100.96
N GLU A 405 108.41 -9.03 -101.60
CA GLU A 405 107.43 -7.94 -101.41
C GLU A 405 105.97 -8.47 -101.57
N GLN A 406 105.72 -9.35 -102.55
CA GLN A 406 104.40 -9.94 -102.79
C GLN A 406 103.96 -10.93 -101.69
N ASP A 407 104.87 -11.75 -101.16
CA ASP A 407 104.55 -12.67 -100.07
C ASP A 407 104.42 -11.94 -98.71
N GLU A 408 105.17 -10.86 -98.47
CA GLU A 408 104.94 -9.93 -97.36
C GLU A 408 103.54 -9.33 -97.41
N PHE A 409 103.10 -8.80 -98.57
CA PHE A 409 101.71 -8.33 -98.72
C PHE A 409 100.68 -9.43 -98.49
N ARG A 410 100.94 -10.68 -98.91
CA ARG A 410 100.05 -11.83 -98.60
C ARG A 410 100.02 -12.16 -97.11
N VAL A 411 101.12 -12.02 -96.37
CA VAL A 411 101.13 -12.19 -94.90
C VAL A 411 100.30 -11.07 -94.26
N LEU A 412 100.57 -9.81 -94.59
CA LEU A 412 99.85 -8.66 -94.05
C LEU A 412 98.33 -8.75 -94.30
N ILE A 413 97.89 -9.19 -95.49
CA ILE A 413 96.46 -9.40 -95.80
C ILE A 413 95.84 -10.48 -94.89
N ARG A 414 96.57 -11.57 -94.59
CA ARG A 414 96.10 -12.63 -93.69
C ARG A 414 96.04 -12.16 -92.24
N GLU A 415 97.01 -11.37 -91.79
CA GLU A 415 97.01 -10.77 -90.46
C GLU A 415 95.87 -9.76 -90.29
N GLN A 416 95.64 -8.89 -91.27
CA GLN A 416 94.51 -7.96 -91.28
C GLN A 416 93.16 -8.69 -91.29
N ALA A 417 93.02 -9.78 -92.06
CA ALA A 417 91.82 -10.63 -92.01
C ALA A 417 91.61 -11.24 -90.61
N SER A 418 92.67 -11.82 -90.01
CA SER A 418 92.62 -12.39 -88.66
C SER A 418 92.26 -11.33 -87.61
N GLN A 419 92.80 -10.11 -87.70
CA GLN A 419 92.47 -8.99 -86.80
C GLN A 419 91.01 -8.54 -86.94
N LEU A 420 90.46 -8.56 -88.16
CA LEU A 420 89.04 -8.27 -88.41
C LEU A 420 88.12 -9.35 -87.85
N ASP A 421 88.48 -10.63 -87.97
CA ASP A 421 87.70 -11.74 -87.40
C ASP A 421 87.78 -11.80 -85.87
N ASP A 422 88.96 -11.53 -85.30
CA ASP A 422 89.14 -11.28 -83.86
C ASP A 422 88.28 -10.13 -83.35
N TYR A 423 88.19 -9.04 -84.12
CA TYR A 423 87.37 -7.88 -83.77
C TYR A 423 85.88 -8.22 -83.87
N ARG A 424 85.45 -8.95 -84.91
CA ARG A 424 84.07 -9.45 -85.06
C ARG A 424 83.68 -10.37 -83.90
N ALA A 425 84.55 -11.30 -83.51
CA ALA A 425 84.32 -12.20 -82.39
C ALA A 425 84.20 -11.44 -81.06
N ARG A 426 85.10 -10.48 -80.79
CA ARG A 426 85.02 -9.60 -79.61
C ARG A 426 83.78 -8.72 -79.60
N TYR A 427 83.38 -8.18 -80.75
CA TYR A 427 82.15 -7.39 -80.89
C TYR A 427 80.90 -8.22 -80.61
N LEU A 428 80.79 -9.43 -81.17
CA LEU A 428 79.66 -10.33 -80.93
C LEU A 428 79.59 -10.80 -79.46
N ALA A 429 80.73 -11.10 -78.84
CA ALA A 429 80.78 -11.44 -77.41
C ALA A 429 80.31 -10.25 -76.53
N ALA A 430 80.79 -9.03 -76.79
CA ALA A 430 80.34 -7.84 -76.08
C ALA A 430 78.85 -7.53 -76.32
N GLN A 431 78.34 -7.75 -77.53
CA GLN A 431 76.91 -7.60 -77.85
C GLN A 431 76.05 -8.62 -77.10
N GLN A 432 76.50 -9.87 -77.00
CA GLN A 432 75.84 -10.90 -76.20
C GLN A 432 75.83 -10.53 -74.71
N GLU A 433 76.94 -10.04 -74.17
CA GLU A 433 77.03 -9.60 -72.78
C GLU A 433 76.07 -8.43 -72.50
N VAL A 434 75.99 -7.44 -73.39
CA VAL A 434 75.05 -6.30 -73.28
C VAL A 434 73.59 -6.76 -73.25
N GLU A 435 73.19 -7.71 -74.11
CA GLU A 435 71.83 -8.27 -74.08
C GLU A 435 71.56 -9.13 -72.83
N GLU A 436 72.57 -9.85 -72.30
CA GLU A 436 72.40 -10.55 -71.02
C GLU A 436 72.26 -9.56 -69.85
N GLN A 437 73.15 -8.57 -69.75
CA GLN A 437 73.06 -7.50 -68.74
C GLN A 437 71.72 -6.77 -68.82
N ARG A 438 71.20 -6.53 -70.03
CA ARG A 438 69.87 -5.95 -70.28
C ARG A 438 68.73 -6.85 -69.79
N LEU A 439 68.81 -8.17 -69.97
CA LEU A 439 67.87 -9.14 -69.40
C LEU A 439 67.97 -9.21 -67.86
N GLN A 440 69.17 -9.14 -67.30
CA GLN A 440 69.39 -9.07 -65.85
C GLN A 440 68.79 -7.78 -65.26
N MET A 441 69.04 -6.63 -65.88
CA MET A 441 68.42 -5.34 -65.54
C MET A 441 66.89 -5.38 -65.62
N GLY A 442 66.32 -6.04 -66.65
CA GLY A 442 64.88 -6.27 -66.75
C GLY A 442 64.31 -7.06 -65.55
N LYS A 443 64.99 -8.13 -65.12
CA LYS A 443 64.62 -8.90 -63.91
C LYS A 443 64.68 -8.01 -62.66
N LEU A 444 65.75 -7.22 -62.49
CA LEU A 444 65.92 -6.31 -61.36
C LEU A 444 64.87 -5.18 -61.32
N GLN A 445 64.47 -4.64 -62.47
CA GLN A 445 63.38 -3.66 -62.53
C GLN A 445 62.03 -4.28 -62.12
N VAL A 446 61.75 -5.53 -62.48
CA VAL A 446 60.53 -6.23 -62.08
C VAL A 446 60.52 -6.56 -60.58
N THR A 447 61.64 -6.99 -60.00
CA THR A 447 61.72 -7.23 -58.55
C THR A 447 61.63 -5.92 -57.77
N ASN A 448 62.29 -4.84 -58.20
CA ASN A 448 62.20 -3.55 -57.53
C ASN A 448 60.75 -3.00 -57.56
N ARG A 449 60.08 -3.02 -58.72
CA ARG A 449 58.64 -2.66 -58.84
C ARG A 449 57.71 -3.52 -57.96
N ARG A 450 58.10 -4.75 -57.62
CA ARG A 450 57.35 -5.59 -56.66
C ARG A 450 57.60 -5.14 -55.22
N VAL A 451 58.85 -4.86 -54.86
CA VAL A 451 59.25 -4.36 -53.53
C VAL A 451 58.63 -2.99 -53.26
N GLU A 452 58.68 -2.07 -54.23
CA GLU A 452 57.99 -0.77 -54.18
C GLU A 452 56.49 -0.92 -53.88
N LYS A 453 55.79 -1.83 -54.57
CA LYS A 453 54.37 -2.10 -54.34
C LYS A 453 54.10 -2.67 -52.95
N GLN A 454 54.97 -3.56 -52.44
CA GLN A 454 54.85 -4.10 -51.09
C GLN A 454 55.07 -3.02 -50.03
N ILE A 455 56.13 -2.21 -50.13
CA ILE A 455 56.43 -1.11 -49.22
C ILE A 455 55.26 -0.12 -49.18
N ASN A 456 54.72 0.27 -50.34
CA ASN A 456 53.55 1.16 -50.40
C ASN A 456 52.29 0.55 -49.75
N PHE A 457 52.06 -0.76 -49.91
CA PHE A 457 50.95 -1.46 -49.26
C PHE A 457 51.12 -1.51 -47.73
N GLU A 458 52.32 -1.80 -47.24
CA GLU A 458 52.64 -1.81 -45.81
C GLU A 458 52.50 -0.40 -45.19
N ILE A 459 52.96 0.64 -45.89
CA ILE A 459 52.75 2.05 -45.50
C ILE A 459 51.26 2.39 -45.38
N GLU A 460 50.41 2.00 -46.33
CA GLU A 460 48.97 2.24 -46.24
C GLU A 460 48.30 1.42 -45.13
N GLN A 461 48.77 0.20 -44.85
CA GLN A 461 48.31 -0.60 -43.72
C GLN A 461 48.68 0.05 -42.37
N ILE A 462 49.90 0.58 -42.26
CA ILE A 462 50.40 1.32 -41.08
C ILE A 462 49.61 2.62 -40.89
N LYS A 463 49.41 3.42 -41.94
CA LYS A 463 48.56 4.63 -41.91
C LYS A 463 47.16 4.33 -41.40
N ARG A 464 46.54 3.24 -41.88
CA ARG A 464 45.19 2.82 -41.44
C ARG A 464 45.16 2.46 -39.96
N LYS A 465 46.11 1.63 -39.50
CA LYS A 465 46.28 1.29 -38.07
C LYS A 465 46.43 2.54 -37.19
N PHE A 466 47.22 3.54 -37.62
CA PHE A 466 47.35 4.81 -36.91
C PHE A 466 46.05 5.64 -36.92
N GLN A 467 45.38 5.79 -38.06
CA GLN A 467 44.11 6.52 -38.15
C GLN A 467 43.02 5.89 -37.29
N ASP A 468 42.92 4.57 -37.28
CA ASP A 468 41.95 3.86 -36.45
C ASP A 468 42.31 3.97 -34.96
N LYS A 469 43.59 3.90 -34.58
CA LYS A 469 43.99 4.16 -33.19
C LYS A 469 43.71 5.62 -32.77
N LEU A 470 43.91 6.60 -33.65
CA LEU A 470 43.52 8.00 -33.42
C LEU A 470 42.01 8.13 -33.18
N ARG A 471 41.17 7.48 -34.00
CA ARG A 471 39.70 7.46 -33.81
C ARG A 471 39.30 6.91 -32.44
N HIS A 472 39.92 5.81 -32.01
CA HIS A 472 39.66 5.24 -30.69
C HIS A 472 40.14 6.14 -29.53
N LEU A 473 41.17 6.97 -29.73
CA LEU A 473 41.66 7.92 -28.72
C LEU A 473 40.89 9.25 -28.71
N THR A 474 40.29 9.65 -29.83
CA THR A 474 39.55 10.91 -30.01
C THR A 474 38.44 11.18 -28.97
N PRO A 475 37.63 10.21 -28.49
CA PRO A 475 36.57 10.51 -27.52
C PRO A 475 37.04 10.66 -26.06
N TYR A 476 38.23 10.16 -25.69
CA TYR A 476 38.67 10.12 -24.29
C TYR A 476 38.72 11.49 -23.58
N PRO A 477 39.16 12.60 -24.22
CA PRO A 477 39.12 13.93 -23.58
C PRO A 477 37.70 14.36 -23.20
N ARG A 478 36.71 14.10 -24.07
CA ARG A 478 35.30 14.43 -23.77
C ARG A 478 34.73 13.55 -22.68
N LEU A 479 35.01 12.25 -22.71
CA LEU A 479 34.57 11.33 -21.66
C LEU A 479 35.17 11.73 -20.28
N LEU A 480 36.40 12.25 -20.27
CA LEU A 480 37.03 12.80 -19.08
C LEU A 480 36.39 14.13 -18.63
N GLU A 481 36.06 15.03 -19.55
CA GLU A 481 35.30 16.26 -19.27
C GLU A 481 33.90 15.96 -18.72
N ASP A 482 33.20 14.98 -19.30
CA ASP A 482 31.88 14.53 -18.86
C ASP A 482 31.93 13.90 -17.44
N GLU A 483 32.91 13.02 -17.16
CA GLU A 483 33.07 12.46 -15.82
C GLU A 483 33.55 13.47 -14.77
N GLN A 484 34.38 14.45 -15.16
CA GLN A 484 34.72 15.58 -14.29
C GLN A 484 33.48 16.41 -13.96
N ALA A 485 32.65 16.73 -14.96
CA ALA A 485 31.40 17.44 -14.77
C ALA A 485 30.37 16.63 -13.95
N ASN A 486 30.38 15.31 -14.07
CA ASN A 486 29.56 14.39 -13.27
C ASN A 486 30.01 14.36 -11.80
N SER A 487 31.33 14.21 -11.55
CA SER A 487 31.93 14.28 -10.22
C SER A 487 31.64 15.62 -9.53
N GLU A 488 31.76 16.74 -10.25
CA GLU A 488 31.43 18.07 -9.74
C GLU A 488 29.95 18.25 -9.38
N LYS A 489 29.01 17.69 -10.17
CA LYS A 489 27.59 17.66 -9.81
C LYS A 489 27.37 16.84 -8.53
N LEU A 490 28.02 15.68 -8.42
CA LEU A 490 27.86 14.78 -7.28
C LEU A 490 28.40 15.39 -5.97
N LYS A 491 29.53 16.12 -6.02
CA LYS A 491 30.05 16.90 -4.88
C LYS A 491 29.02 17.91 -4.38
N ARG A 492 28.49 18.76 -5.27
CA ARG A 492 27.50 19.79 -4.93
C ARG A 492 26.19 19.20 -4.40
N SER A 493 25.79 18.03 -4.91
CA SER A 493 24.66 17.26 -4.38
C SER A 493 24.92 16.80 -2.94
N ASN A 494 26.09 16.21 -2.67
CA ASN A 494 26.48 15.80 -1.32
C ASN A 494 26.60 17.00 -0.37
N GLU A 495 27.22 18.11 -0.78
CA GLU A 495 27.30 19.35 0.01
C GLU A 495 25.91 19.86 0.40
N THR A 496 24.96 19.83 -0.53
CA THR A 496 23.55 20.20 -0.28
C THR A 496 22.90 19.26 0.75
N LEU A 497 23.07 17.93 0.58
CA LEU A 497 22.55 16.92 1.51
C LEU A 497 23.17 17.03 2.91
N PHE A 498 24.46 17.37 3.03
CA PHE A 498 25.10 17.62 4.33
C PHE A 498 24.52 18.86 5.02
N VAL A 499 24.26 19.94 4.29
CA VAL A 499 23.60 21.15 4.84
C VAL A 499 22.15 20.87 5.27
N GLU A 500 21.44 20.00 4.56
CA GLU A 500 20.09 19.55 4.94
C GLU A 500 20.10 18.62 6.16
N LEU A 501 21.07 17.70 6.25
CA LEU A 501 21.29 16.83 7.40
C LEU A 501 21.67 17.63 8.66
N GLU A 502 22.52 18.65 8.52
CA GLU A 502 22.80 19.59 9.62
C GLU A 502 21.54 20.35 10.06
N ARG A 503 20.69 20.77 9.11
CA ARG A 503 19.44 21.47 9.41
C ARG A 503 18.45 20.57 10.16
N SER A 504 18.29 19.32 9.74
CA SER A 504 17.40 18.36 10.41
C SER A 504 17.93 18.00 11.80
N LEU A 505 19.24 17.79 11.96
CA LEU A 505 19.86 17.52 13.27
C LEU A 505 19.71 18.72 14.25
N LYS A 506 19.76 19.96 13.76
CA LYS A 506 19.47 21.17 14.55
C LYS A 506 17.98 21.26 14.93
N GLN A 507 17.07 20.83 14.07
CA GLN A 507 15.64 20.75 14.37
C GLN A 507 15.29 19.65 15.39
N VAL A 508 15.90 18.47 15.28
CA VAL A 508 15.72 17.37 16.24
C VAL A 508 16.12 17.81 17.64
N LYS A 509 17.31 18.41 17.81
CA LYS A 509 17.77 18.93 19.11
C LYS A 509 16.81 19.95 19.73
N LEU A 510 16.30 20.89 18.93
CA LEU A 510 15.31 21.87 19.40
C LEU A 510 14.01 21.19 19.88
N LEU A 511 13.58 20.10 19.24
CA LEU A 511 12.43 19.31 19.67
C LEU A 511 12.73 18.47 20.91
N GLU A 512 13.94 17.93 21.06
CA GLU A 512 14.42 17.23 22.26
C GLU A 512 14.46 18.19 23.47
N ASP A 513 15.09 19.36 23.33
CA ASP A 513 15.14 20.41 24.36
C ASP A 513 13.74 20.84 24.80
N ARG A 514 12.83 21.02 23.83
CA ARG A 514 11.43 21.38 24.09
C ARG A 514 10.65 20.25 24.77
N LEU A 515 10.91 18.98 24.43
CA LEU A 515 10.30 17.82 25.07
C LEU A 515 10.77 17.65 26.51
N GLN A 516 12.05 17.94 26.79
CA GLN A 516 12.60 17.98 28.15
C GLN A 516 11.99 19.11 28.98
N GLN A 517 11.86 20.32 28.41
CA GLN A 517 11.17 21.44 29.07
C GLN A 517 9.71 21.11 29.42
N VAL A 518 8.98 20.45 28.51
CA VAL A 518 7.60 20.00 28.78
C VAL A 518 7.56 18.91 29.85
N HIS A 519 8.50 17.98 29.88
CA HIS A 519 8.61 17.00 30.98
C HIS A 519 8.84 17.69 32.31
N VAL A 520 9.84 18.57 32.43
CA VAL A 520 10.16 19.28 33.68
C VAL A 520 8.97 20.12 34.17
N ALA A 521 8.26 20.78 33.25
CA ALA A 521 7.05 21.53 33.58
C ALA A 521 5.92 20.62 34.09
N LYS A 522 5.65 19.49 33.42
CA LYS A 522 4.60 18.54 33.82
C LYS A 522 4.93 17.79 35.10
N ASP A 523 6.19 17.45 35.33
CA ASP A 523 6.69 16.95 36.60
C ASP A 523 6.44 17.95 37.75
N GLY A 524 6.62 19.25 37.47
CA GLY A 524 6.30 20.33 38.40
C GLY A 524 4.81 20.41 38.72
N GLU A 525 3.96 20.46 37.68
CA GLU A 525 2.49 20.46 37.82
C GLU A 525 1.99 19.24 38.61
N VAL A 526 2.48 18.04 38.30
CA VAL A 526 2.08 16.79 38.98
C VAL A 526 2.54 16.78 40.43
N LYS A 527 3.75 17.25 40.74
CA LYS A 527 4.24 17.38 42.13
C LYS A 527 3.41 18.41 42.92
N GLN A 528 3.03 19.53 42.31
CA GLN A 528 2.17 20.53 42.95
C GLN A 528 0.75 20.00 43.19
N ALA A 529 0.14 19.33 42.20
CA ALA A 529 -1.19 18.73 42.33
C ALA A 529 -1.22 17.61 43.38
N LEU A 530 -0.14 16.80 43.47
CA LEU A 530 0.01 15.78 44.52
C LEU A 530 0.10 16.41 45.91
N GLN A 531 0.87 17.49 46.08
CA GLN A 531 0.96 18.23 47.35
C GLN A 531 -0.39 18.84 47.74
N GLN A 532 -1.12 19.42 46.78
CA GLN A 532 -2.47 19.95 47.02
C GLN A 532 -3.43 18.85 47.49
N ALA A 533 -3.51 17.74 46.75
CA ALA A 533 -4.35 16.59 47.11
C ALA A 533 -3.99 15.97 48.47
N GLN A 534 -2.70 15.97 48.85
CA GLN A 534 -2.26 15.57 50.20
C GLN A 534 -2.80 16.53 51.27
N THR A 535 -2.65 17.85 51.08
CA THR A 535 -3.19 18.83 52.07
C THR A 535 -4.71 18.84 52.15
N GLU A 536 -5.43 18.57 51.06
CA GLU A 536 -6.88 18.41 51.07
C GLU A 536 -7.33 17.13 51.80
N LEU A 537 -6.60 16.02 51.61
CA LEU A 537 -6.85 14.76 52.30
C LEU A 537 -6.64 14.89 53.83
N ASP A 538 -5.59 15.58 54.26
CA ASP A 538 -5.33 15.80 55.69
C ASP A 538 -6.35 16.75 56.32
N GLN A 539 -6.75 17.83 55.64
CA GLN A 539 -7.88 18.65 56.08
C GLN A 539 -9.20 17.86 56.15
N ALA A 540 -9.44 16.92 55.24
CA ALA A 540 -10.63 16.07 55.28
C ALA A 540 -10.59 15.08 56.45
N ARG A 541 -9.42 14.54 56.80
CA ARG A 541 -9.19 13.71 58.00
C ARG A 541 -9.47 14.49 59.29
N GLU A 542 -8.93 15.71 59.42
CA GLU A 542 -9.16 16.58 60.57
C GLU A 542 -10.65 16.91 60.77
N ARG A 543 -11.35 17.29 59.69
CA ARG A 543 -12.80 17.54 59.71
C ARG A 543 -13.59 16.30 60.14
N LEU A 544 -13.23 15.12 59.63
CA LEU A 544 -13.87 13.86 60.01
C LEU A 544 -13.61 13.50 61.48
N GLU A 545 -12.41 13.76 62.01
CA GLU A 545 -12.14 13.62 63.45
C GLU A 545 -12.98 14.56 64.31
N VAL A 546 -13.19 15.81 63.89
CA VAL A 546 -14.06 16.76 64.62
C VAL A 546 -15.50 16.25 64.63
N VAL A 547 -16.06 15.90 63.48
CA VAL A 547 -17.43 15.36 63.37
C VAL A 547 -17.60 14.06 64.18
N LEU A 548 -16.58 13.20 64.25
CA LEU A 548 -16.62 11.99 65.10
C LEU A 548 -16.57 12.30 66.61
N LYS A 549 -15.93 13.41 67.02
CA LYS A 549 -15.93 13.88 68.42
C LYS A 549 -17.27 14.51 68.78
N GLU A 550 -17.79 15.39 67.93
CA GLU A 550 -19.13 16.00 68.06
C GLU A 550 -20.23 14.93 68.12
N LYS A 551 -20.18 13.94 67.22
CA LYS A 551 -21.12 12.82 67.21
C LYS A 551 -21.16 12.09 68.56
N ARG A 552 -19.99 11.78 69.14
CA ARG A 552 -19.91 11.07 70.44
C ARG A 552 -20.53 11.89 71.57
N LEU A 553 -20.28 13.20 71.61
CA LEU A 553 -20.89 14.09 72.60
C LEU A 553 -22.43 14.11 72.45
N ILE A 554 -22.94 14.16 71.21
CA ILE A 554 -24.38 14.09 70.94
C ILE A 554 -24.97 12.73 71.35
N GLU A 555 -24.26 11.61 71.12
CA GLU A 555 -24.68 10.27 71.56
C GLU A 555 -24.67 10.17 73.11
N GLU A 556 -23.69 10.74 73.80
CA GLU A 556 -23.61 10.82 75.26
C GLU A 556 -24.71 11.68 75.88
N GLU A 557 -25.01 12.84 75.28
CA GLU A 557 -26.12 13.71 75.71
C GLU A 557 -27.48 13.08 75.44
N ALA A 558 -27.70 12.45 74.28
CA ALA A 558 -28.94 11.73 73.98
C ALA A 558 -29.16 10.58 74.97
N LEU A 559 -28.11 9.85 75.34
CA LEU A 559 -28.17 8.84 76.40
C LEU A 559 -28.42 9.44 77.79
N ARG A 560 -28.02 10.68 78.07
CA ARG A 560 -28.36 11.38 79.31
C ARG A 560 -29.84 11.75 79.35
N TRP A 561 -30.34 12.42 78.33
CA TRP A 561 -31.75 12.79 78.21
C TRP A 561 -32.68 11.57 78.20
N GLN A 562 -32.27 10.44 77.62
CA GLN A 562 -33.03 9.19 77.67
C GLN A 562 -33.17 8.65 79.11
N ARG A 563 -32.11 8.72 79.94
CA ARG A 563 -32.17 8.33 81.35
C ARG A 563 -33.08 9.26 82.14
N GLU A 564 -32.94 10.58 81.97
CA GLU A 564 -33.78 11.60 82.63
C GLU A 564 -35.27 11.39 82.28
N LEU A 565 -35.58 11.09 81.01
CA LEU A 565 -36.93 10.76 80.54
C LEU A 565 -37.49 9.49 81.20
N ASP A 566 -36.70 8.43 81.29
CA ASP A 566 -37.12 7.16 81.88
C ASP A 566 -37.24 7.24 83.41
N GLU A 567 -36.38 8.02 84.08
CA GLU A 567 -36.52 8.36 85.50
C GLU A 567 -37.86 9.06 85.76
N LEU A 568 -38.16 10.15 85.02
CA LEU A 568 -39.43 10.87 85.09
C LEU A 568 -40.65 9.98 84.77
N ARG A 569 -40.52 9.01 83.84
CA ARG A 569 -41.55 8.00 83.60
C ARG A 569 -41.78 7.10 84.82
N THR A 570 -40.72 6.64 85.50
CA THR A 570 -40.91 5.87 86.74
C THR A 570 -41.51 6.70 87.88
N GLU A 571 -41.16 7.99 87.98
CA GLU A 571 -41.74 8.89 88.98
C GLU A 571 -43.22 9.16 88.72
N SER A 572 -43.58 9.46 87.48
CA SER A 572 -44.97 9.61 87.05
C SER A 572 -45.78 8.34 87.34
N ALA A 573 -45.24 7.15 87.02
CA ALA A 573 -45.88 5.88 87.35
C ALA A 573 -46.11 5.69 88.87
N LYS A 574 -45.10 6.00 89.71
CA LYS A 574 -45.22 5.97 91.19
C LYS A 574 -46.25 6.98 91.70
N ILE A 575 -46.38 8.15 91.08
CA ILE A 575 -47.38 9.17 91.43
C ILE A 575 -48.79 8.70 91.08
N ILE A 576 -48.98 8.14 89.88
CA ILE A 576 -50.25 7.55 89.43
C ILE A 576 -50.66 6.40 90.34
N GLU A 577 -49.75 5.47 90.64
CA GLU A 577 -50.00 4.35 91.55
C GLU A 577 -50.46 4.83 92.94
N ARG A 578 -49.71 5.76 93.55
CA ARG A 578 -50.08 6.38 94.84
C ARG A 578 -51.42 7.10 94.78
N SER A 579 -51.81 7.66 93.63
CA SER A 579 -53.12 8.30 93.47
C SER A 579 -54.25 7.27 93.36
N ASN A 580 -54.07 6.21 92.58
CA ASN A 580 -55.03 5.12 92.47
C ASN A 580 -55.22 4.42 93.83
N GLN A 581 -54.14 4.22 94.60
CA GLN A 581 -54.19 3.71 95.97
C GLN A 581 -54.94 4.63 96.96
N ARG A 582 -55.05 5.94 96.70
CA ARG A 582 -55.91 6.84 97.50
C ARG A 582 -57.37 6.72 97.06
N VAL A 583 -57.64 6.79 95.75
CA VAL A 583 -58.98 6.69 95.19
C VAL A 583 -59.67 5.38 95.56
N GLU A 584 -58.97 4.24 95.52
CA GLU A 584 -59.54 2.96 95.95
C GLU A 584 -59.77 2.89 97.48
N LYS A 585 -58.94 3.53 98.31
CA LYS A 585 -59.20 3.67 99.76
C LYS A 585 -60.42 4.54 100.06
N GLU A 586 -60.59 5.63 99.32
CA GLU A 586 -61.76 6.50 99.39
C GLU A 586 -63.03 5.76 98.92
N ARG A 587 -62.92 4.97 97.85
CA ARG A 587 -63.99 4.09 97.33
C ARG A 587 -64.36 3.00 98.33
N GLU A 588 -63.39 2.32 98.94
CA GLU A 588 -63.63 1.36 100.02
C GLU A 588 -64.34 2.00 101.21
N ALA A 589 -63.90 3.19 101.63
CA ALA A 589 -64.51 3.91 102.75
C ALA A 589 -65.95 4.35 102.43
N ALA A 590 -66.20 4.83 101.21
CA ALA A 590 -67.53 5.15 100.72
C ALA A 590 -68.42 3.90 100.66
N GLN A 591 -67.92 2.77 100.13
CA GLN A 591 -68.67 1.52 100.04
C GLN A 591 -69.03 0.96 101.43
N LYS A 592 -68.10 1.02 102.38
CA LYS A 592 -68.35 0.65 103.79
C LYS A 592 -69.45 1.54 104.37
N LYS A 593 -69.39 2.86 104.16
CA LYS A 593 -70.43 3.80 104.61
C LYS A 593 -71.79 3.56 103.95
N TYR A 594 -71.84 3.22 102.66
CA TYR A 594 -73.09 2.84 101.99
C TYR A 594 -73.68 1.58 102.63
N SER A 595 -72.89 0.52 102.83
CA SER A 595 -73.40 -0.73 103.46
C SER A 595 -73.88 -0.53 104.91
N GLN A 596 -73.29 0.41 105.65
CA GLN A 596 -73.76 0.81 106.98
C GLN A 596 -75.13 1.50 106.89
N LEU A 597 -75.27 2.52 106.03
CA LEU A 597 -76.53 3.24 105.83
C LEU A 597 -77.64 2.34 105.26
N GLU A 598 -77.30 1.36 104.42
CA GLU A 598 -78.23 0.34 103.92
C GLU A 598 -78.71 -0.59 105.05
N SER A 599 -77.81 -1.00 105.95
CA SER A 599 -78.16 -1.79 107.13
C SER A 599 -79.01 -1.01 108.13
N GLU A 600 -78.67 0.26 108.40
CA GLU A 600 -79.46 1.17 109.24
C GLU A 600 -80.86 1.41 108.64
N LEU A 601 -80.96 1.63 107.32
CA LEU A 601 -82.23 1.77 106.62
C LEU A 601 -83.07 0.48 106.66
N ALA A 602 -82.42 -0.69 106.54
CA ALA A 602 -83.09 -1.99 106.67
C ALA A 602 -83.60 -2.22 108.11
N GLN A 603 -82.80 -1.88 109.12
CA GLN A 603 -83.21 -1.92 110.53
C GLN A 603 -84.40 -0.98 110.80
N CYS A 604 -84.31 0.29 110.42
CA CYS A 604 -85.41 1.26 110.57
C CYS A 604 -86.69 0.80 109.85
N ARG A 605 -86.58 0.15 108.69
CA ARG A 605 -87.74 -0.45 107.98
C ARG A 605 -88.32 -1.65 108.74
N ALA A 606 -87.49 -2.49 109.35
CA ALA A 606 -87.94 -3.62 110.17
C ALA A 606 -88.62 -3.14 111.46
N GLU A 607 -88.05 -2.15 112.15
CA GLU A 607 -88.62 -1.53 113.35
C GLU A 607 -89.95 -0.81 113.06
N ALA A 608 -90.03 -0.07 111.94
CA ALA A 608 -91.28 0.52 111.47
C ALA A 608 -92.33 -0.56 111.14
N SER A 609 -91.95 -1.65 110.48
CA SER A 609 -92.87 -2.76 110.17
C SER A 609 -93.35 -3.48 111.44
N PHE A 610 -92.47 -3.69 112.43
CA PHE A 610 -92.81 -4.29 113.71
C PHE A 610 -93.75 -3.40 114.54
N THR A 611 -93.48 -2.10 114.62
CA THR A 611 -94.35 -1.15 115.33
C THR A 611 -95.71 -0.97 114.65
N ILE A 612 -95.78 -0.98 113.32
CA ILE A 612 -97.04 -1.04 112.56
C ILE A 612 -97.79 -2.36 112.86
N GLY A 613 -97.12 -3.50 112.80
CA GLY A 613 -97.71 -4.82 113.08
C GLY A 613 -98.30 -4.92 114.49
N ASN A 614 -97.59 -4.40 115.50
CA ASN A 614 -98.08 -4.30 116.88
C ASN A 614 -99.31 -3.39 116.98
N ARG A 615 -99.31 -2.24 116.28
CA ARG A 615 -100.46 -1.33 116.23
C ARG A 615 -101.67 -1.98 115.57
N GLU A 616 -101.47 -2.72 114.48
CA GLU A 616 -102.52 -3.46 113.78
C GLU A 616 -103.02 -4.68 114.57
N GLN A 617 -102.17 -5.31 115.39
CA GLN A 617 -102.62 -6.31 116.35
C GLN A 617 -103.51 -5.69 117.42
N ALA A 618 -103.08 -4.62 118.08
CA ALA A 618 -103.89 -3.92 119.09
C ALA A 618 -105.23 -3.43 118.53
N LEU A 619 -105.25 -2.92 117.29
CA LEU A 619 -106.49 -2.53 116.59
C LEU A 619 -107.41 -3.73 116.31
N ARG A 620 -106.87 -4.89 115.91
CA ARG A 620 -107.64 -6.14 115.71
C ARG A 620 -108.20 -6.68 117.02
N GLU A 621 -107.42 -6.65 118.10
CA GLU A 621 -107.86 -7.05 119.44
C GLU A 621 -108.97 -6.13 119.94
N MET A 622 -108.80 -4.81 119.87
CA MET A 622 -109.82 -3.85 120.28
C MET A 622 -111.10 -3.96 119.44
N HIS A 623 -110.99 -4.16 118.13
CA HIS A 623 -112.15 -4.40 117.26
C HIS A 623 -112.85 -5.74 117.56
N THR A 624 -112.11 -6.75 118.02
CA THR A 624 -112.68 -8.04 118.47
C THR A 624 -113.39 -7.90 119.80
N GLN A 625 -112.84 -7.14 120.75
CA GLN A 625 -113.52 -6.78 122.00
C GLN A 625 -114.81 -6.00 121.73
N ILE A 626 -114.79 -5.03 120.80
CA ILE A 626 -115.99 -4.30 120.35
C ILE A 626 -117.03 -5.28 119.80
N LYS A 627 -116.66 -6.24 118.94
CA LYS A 627 -117.60 -7.26 118.43
C LYS A 627 -118.22 -8.12 119.52
N ILE A 628 -117.44 -8.54 120.52
CA ILE A 628 -117.94 -9.32 121.66
C ILE A 628 -118.90 -8.48 122.52
N LEU A 629 -118.58 -7.20 122.75
CA LEU A 629 -119.46 -6.26 123.46
C LEU A 629 -120.74 -5.97 122.68
N SER A 630 -120.68 -5.84 121.35
CA SER A 630 -121.87 -5.70 120.49
C SER A 630 -122.76 -6.94 120.55
N ALA A 631 -122.20 -8.14 120.41
CA ALA A 631 -122.97 -9.38 120.52
C ALA A 631 -123.61 -9.54 121.90
N SER A 632 -122.87 -9.26 122.99
CA SER A 632 -123.40 -9.25 124.36
C SER A 632 -124.51 -8.22 124.56
N PHE A 633 -124.40 -7.05 123.92
CA PHE A 633 -125.45 -6.03 123.93
C PHE A 633 -126.69 -6.42 123.11
N ASP A 634 -126.51 -7.12 121.99
CA ASP A 634 -127.62 -7.66 121.19
C ASP A 634 -128.32 -8.82 121.91
N ASP A 635 -127.59 -9.70 122.60
CA ASP A 635 -128.14 -10.73 123.50
C ASP A 635 -128.91 -10.08 124.67
N ALA A 636 -128.37 -9.03 125.28
CA ALA A 636 -129.08 -8.27 126.31
C ALA A 636 -130.34 -7.59 125.75
N GLN A 637 -130.32 -7.07 124.52
CA GLN A 637 -131.51 -6.56 123.85
C GLN A 637 -132.53 -7.68 123.55
N LEU A 638 -132.08 -8.87 123.16
CA LEU A 638 -132.95 -10.04 122.95
C LEU A 638 -133.60 -10.49 124.27
N GLN A 639 -132.86 -10.51 125.38
CA GLN A 639 -133.42 -10.73 126.72
C GLN A 639 -134.45 -9.64 127.09
N ILE A 640 -134.14 -8.36 126.86
CA ILE A 640 -135.09 -7.25 127.13
C ILE A 640 -136.36 -7.36 126.26
N ARG A 641 -136.24 -7.78 125.00
CA ARG A 641 -137.40 -8.04 124.11
C ARG A 641 -138.19 -9.26 124.59
N SER A 642 -137.53 -10.34 124.98
CA SER A 642 -138.16 -11.55 125.53
C SER A 642 -138.92 -11.24 126.83
N LEU A 643 -138.28 -10.55 127.78
CA LEU A 643 -138.90 -10.11 129.03
C LEU A 643 -140.07 -9.15 128.77
N ARG A 644 -139.97 -8.22 127.81
CA ARG A 644 -141.10 -7.36 127.39
C ARG A 644 -142.27 -8.18 126.83
N ASN A 645 -142.00 -9.20 126.02
CA ASN A 645 -143.04 -10.08 125.49
C ASN A 645 -143.69 -10.93 126.60
N GLN A 646 -142.91 -11.43 127.56
CA GLN A 646 -143.44 -12.12 128.75
C GLN A 646 -144.30 -11.18 129.62
N LEU A 647 -143.87 -9.92 129.79
CA LEU A 647 -144.64 -8.89 130.51
C LEU A 647 -145.97 -8.59 129.80
N ALA A 648 -145.97 -8.47 128.46
CA ALA A 648 -147.18 -8.29 127.67
C ALA A 648 -148.11 -9.52 127.73
N TYR A 649 -147.54 -10.73 127.73
CA TYR A 649 -148.30 -11.98 127.89
C TYR A 649 -148.99 -12.05 129.26
N LEU A 650 -148.26 -11.77 130.34
CA LEU A 650 -148.79 -11.69 131.71
C LEU A 650 -149.83 -10.56 131.89
N GLN A 651 -149.67 -9.44 131.19
CA GLN A 651 -150.68 -8.37 131.16
C GLN A 651 -151.97 -8.83 130.45
N ASN A 652 -151.85 -9.62 129.38
CA ASN A 652 -153.01 -10.17 128.67
C ASN A 652 -153.73 -11.27 129.47
N GLU A 653 -153.01 -12.20 130.11
CA GLU A 653 -153.64 -13.22 130.98
C GLU A 653 -154.39 -12.56 132.15
N LYS A 654 -153.84 -11.50 132.75
CA LYS A 654 -154.50 -10.75 133.83
C LYS A 654 -155.77 -10.01 133.38
N LEU A 655 -155.93 -9.73 132.08
CA LEU A 655 -157.16 -9.17 131.52
C LEU A 655 -158.24 -10.23 131.23
N VAL A 656 -157.87 -11.49 131.05
CA VAL A 656 -158.82 -12.59 130.79
C VAL A 656 -159.50 -13.08 132.07
N CYS A 657 -158.80 -13.08 133.22
CA CYS A 657 -159.36 -13.51 134.51
C CYS A 657 -160.22 -12.45 135.23
N LEU A 658 -160.78 -11.48 134.50
CA LEU A 658 -161.67 -10.42 135.02
C LEU A 658 -162.94 -10.25 134.17
N ALA A 659 -163.35 -11.32 133.46
CA ALA A 659 -164.60 -11.47 132.72
C ALA A 659 -165.23 -12.84 133.03
#